data_AF-A0AAV4P521-F1
#
_entry.id   AF-A0AAV4P521-F1
#
_cell.length_a   1.000
_cell.length_b   1.000
_cell.length_c   1.000
_cell.angle_alpha   90.00
_cell.angle_beta   90.00
_cell.angle_gamma   90.00
#
_symmetry.space_group_name_H-M   'P 1'
#
loop_
_entity.id
_entity.type
_entity.pdbx_description
1 polymer ?
#
loop_
_entity_poly.entity_id
_entity_poly.type
_entity_poly.pdbx_seq_one_letter_code
_entity_poly.pdbx_strand_id
1 'polypeptide(L)'
;MEQEEEWEREGLLDPAWEKQQRKTFTAWCNSHLRKAGTQIENIEEDFRNGLKLMLLLEVISSETLPKPDRGKMRFHHIANVNKALDFIASKGVKLVSIGAEEIVDGNVKMTLGLIWTIILRFAIQDISVEEMTAKEGLLLWCQRKTAPYKNVNVQNFHLSWKDGLAFCALIHRHRPDLLDYSKLTKDNPIHNLNLAFDVAEKYLNIPRMLDPEDMVNTPKPDERAVMTYVSYINNTPMPDERAVMTYVSSYYHTFSGAKQAETAANRICKVLKVNQENERLMEEYERLASDLLEWIRRTTPWLENRTTDNTLVGVHKKLDEFRNYRRVHKPPRVEQKARLETNFNTLQTKLRLSNRPAYLPSEGKMVSDIHNAWKGLEMSEKGFEEWLLSEMMRLERLDHLAQKFKHKADIHEDWTQGKEEMLQSQDFRNCKLNELKALKKKHEAFESDLAAHQDRVEQIAAIAQELNALDYHDAASVNARCQRICDQWDRLGTLTQKRRSALEEAERVLEKIDTLHLEFAKRAAPFNNWLDGAREDLVDMFIVHTMEEIQGLIDAHEQFKQTLGEADKEHKSITALAQEVQTIATQCQIPGGIENPYTTLTSIDITTKWSDVKQMIPKRDQVLQTELMRQQSNERLRRKFAEKANAVGPWIERQMDSVAAIGMGMQGSLEDQLNKLKQFEVSVVQYRPHMDELEKCHQEIQEAMIFENRYTQYTMETLRVGWEQLLTSIHRNINEVENQILTRDSKGITGEQLNEFRMSFNHFDRNRTGRLAPEEYKSCLVSLGYNIRNDRQGEADFRRIMSVVDPNNTGYVHFDAFLDFMTRESTDSDTAEQIIDSFRILAGDKPYITAEELRRELPPDQAEYCIQRMGPFKGPGAIPGALDYMSFSTALYGESDL
;
A
#
# COMPACT_ATOMS: atom_id res chain seq x y z
N MET A 1 18.62 -9.77 -174.59
CA MET A 1 18.94 -9.12 -173.30
C MET A 1 18.71 -10.12 -172.18
N GLU A 2 19.33 -11.29 -172.35
CA GLU A 2 19.54 -12.32 -171.34
C GLU A 2 21.05 -12.21 -171.06
N GLN A 3 21.45 -11.63 -169.92
CA GLN A 3 22.80 -11.69 -169.30
C GLN A 3 22.97 -10.73 -168.09
N GLU A 4 21.90 -10.34 -167.39
CA GLU A 4 22.02 -9.49 -166.18
C GLU A 4 21.39 -10.09 -164.91
N GLU A 5 20.96 -11.37 -164.91
CA GLU A 5 20.34 -12.03 -163.74
C GLU A 5 21.15 -13.18 -163.10
N GLU A 6 22.46 -13.31 -163.37
CA GLU A 6 23.27 -14.46 -162.91
C GLU A 6 24.52 -14.10 -162.08
N TRP A 7 24.66 -12.85 -161.60
CA TRP A 7 25.88 -12.37 -160.90
C TRP A 7 25.72 -11.92 -159.43
N GLU A 8 24.58 -12.16 -158.78
CA GLU A 8 24.40 -11.85 -157.33
C GLU A 8 24.15 -13.07 -156.43
N ARG A 9 24.36 -14.30 -156.91
CA ARG A 9 24.40 -15.50 -156.07
C ARG A 9 25.73 -16.21 -156.25
N GLU A 10 26.29 -16.59 -155.11
CA GLU A 10 27.50 -17.40 -154.91
C GLU A 10 28.83 -16.65 -154.89
N GLY A 11 29.50 -16.77 -153.74
CA GLY A 11 30.91 -16.48 -153.59
C GLY A 11 31.17 -15.26 -152.72
N LEU A 12 31.43 -15.50 -151.43
CA LEU A 12 32.59 -14.92 -150.73
C LEU A 12 32.67 -15.48 -149.30
N LEU A 13 33.70 -16.33 -149.10
CA LEU A 13 34.34 -16.74 -147.84
C LEU A 13 33.68 -17.90 -147.05
N ASP A 14 34.16 -19.13 -147.28
CA ASP A 14 34.19 -20.19 -146.24
C ASP A 14 35.54 -20.03 -145.51
N PRO A 15 35.60 -19.34 -144.37
CA PRO A 15 36.85 -19.14 -143.67
C PRO A 15 37.25 -20.47 -143.00
N ALA A 16 38.47 -20.94 -143.23
CA ALA A 16 38.95 -22.26 -142.81
C ALA A 16 38.68 -22.66 -141.33
N TRP A 17 38.44 -21.68 -140.45
CA TRP A 17 38.03 -21.92 -139.06
C TRP A 17 36.61 -22.50 -138.93
N GLU A 18 35.67 -22.15 -139.82
CA GLU A 18 34.30 -22.70 -139.83
C GLU A 18 34.33 -24.19 -140.14
N LYS A 19 35.09 -24.61 -141.15
CA LYS A 19 35.31 -26.03 -141.49
C LYS A 19 35.90 -26.82 -140.32
N GLN A 20 36.87 -26.26 -139.59
CA GLN A 20 37.50 -26.90 -138.44
C GLN A 20 36.54 -27.06 -137.24
N GLN A 21 35.77 -26.00 -136.92
CA GLN A 21 34.76 -26.06 -135.87
C GLN A 21 33.66 -27.06 -136.19
N ARG A 22 33.19 -27.13 -137.44
CA ARG A 22 32.20 -28.12 -137.88
C ARG A 22 32.65 -29.54 -137.57
N LYS A 23 33.87 -29.93 -137.98
CA LYS A 23 34.43 -31.27 -137.68
C LYS A 23 34.49 -31.52 -136.17
N THR A 24 35.06 -30.59 -135.41
CA THR A 24 35.31 -30.76 -133.97
C THR A 24 34.02 -30.81 -133.16
N PHE A 25 33.09 -29.90 -133.40
CA PHE A 25 31.82 -29.85 -132.69
C PHE A 25 30.92 -31.03 -133.06
N THR A 26 30.94 -31.48 -134.32
CA THR A 26 30.23 -32.71 -134.73
C THR A 26 30.76 -33.92 -133.97
N ALA A 27 32.09 -34.08 -133.91
CA ALA A 27 32.73 -35.17 -133.17
C ALA A 27 32.45 -35.09 -131.65
N TRP A 28 32.47 -33.90 -131.06
CA TRP A 28 32.13 -33.69 -129.66
C TRP A 28 30.68 -34.07 -129.37
N CYS A 29 29.72 -33.58 -130.16
CA CYS A 29 28.31 -33.95 -130.05
C CYS A 29 28.13 -35.48 -130.15
N ASN A 30 28.76 -36.12 -131.14
CA ASN A 30 28.71 -37.56 -131.32
C ASN A 30 29.34 -38.34 -130.15
N SER A 31 30.36 -37.80 -129.49
CA SER A 31 30.96 -38.42 -128.30
C SER A 31 29.99 -38.58 -127.12
N HIS A 32 28.98 -37.70 -127.06
CA HIS A 32 27.90 -37.73 -126.08
C HIS A 32 26.68 -38.48 -126.62
N LEU A 33 26.22 -38.18 -127.84
CA LEU A 33 25.05 -38.81 -128.47
C LEU A 33 25.21 -40.33 -128.66
N ARG A 34 26.43 -40.85 -128.84
CA ARG A 34 26.70 -42.30 -128.86
C ARG A 34 26.22 -43.00 -127.59
N LYS A 35 26.22 -42.33 -126.43
CA LYS A 35 25.71 -42.88 -125.16
C LYS A 35 24.19 -43.05 -125.17
N ALA A 36 23.49 -42.27 -126.00
CA ALA A 36 22.05 -42.37 -126.24
C ALA A 36 21.70 -43.15 -127.54
N GLY A 37 22.70 -43.78 -128.19
CA GLY A 37 22.49 -44.61 -129.38
C GLY A 37 22.18 -43.84 -130.67
N THR A 38 22.57 -42.56 -130.78
CA THR A 38 22.36 -41.75 -132.00
C THR A 38 23.61 -40.96 -132.40
N GLN A 39 23.62 -40.40 -133.61
CA GLN A 39 24.72 -39.58 -134.14
C GLN A 39 24.24 -38.53 -135.14
N ILE A 40 25.09 -37.54 -135.41
CA ILE A 40 24.93 -36.50 -136.42
C ILE A 40 26.02 -36.61 -137.50
N GLU A 41 25.63 -36.42 -138.76
CA GLU A 41 26.51 -36.41 -139.93
C GLU A 41 26.78 -34.97 -140.37
N ASN A 42 25.73 -34.15 -140.43
CA ASN A 42 25.85 -32.73 -140.77
C ASN A 42 25.23 -31.88 -139.65
N ILE A 43 26.10 -31.16 -138.93
CA ILE A 43 25.72 -30.34 -137.76
C ILE A 43 24.68 -29.25 -138.09
N GLU A 44 24.65 -28.78 -139.34
CA GLU A 44 23.74 -27.72 -139.78
C GLU A 44 22.34 -28.24 -140.07
N GLU A 45 22.23 -29.48 -140.55
CA GLU A 45 20.96 -30.08 -140.94
C GLU A 45 20.35 -30.91 -139.80
N ASP A 46 21.17 -31.66 -139.08
CA ASP A 46 20.71 -32.61 -138.07
C ASP A 46 20.14 -31.95 -136.81
N PHE A 47 20.53 -30.71 -136.51
CA PHE A 47 19.99 -29.97 -135.37
C PHE A 47 18.75 -29.13 -135.69
N ARG A 48 18.37 -28.99 -136.97
CA ARG A 48 17.27 -28.12 -137.40
C ARG A 48 15.93 -28.51 -136.81
N ASN A 49 15.69 -29.80 -136.55
CA ASN A 49 14.43 -30.27 -135.96
C ASN A 49 14.37 -30.14 -134.43
N GLY A 50 15.47 -29.75 -133.78
CA GLY A 50 15.62 -29.59 -132.33
C GLY A 50 15.69 -30.89 -131.52
N LEU A 51 15.34 -32.05 -132.08
CA LEU A 51 15.27 -33.32 -131.34
C LEU A 51 16.64 -33.81 -130.87
N LYS A 52 17.61 -33.82 -131.79
CA LYS A 52 18.99 -34.24 -131.49
C LYS A 52 19.67 -33.25 -130.55
N LEU A 53 19.32 -31.96 -130.62
CA LEU A 53 19.83 -30.92 -129.72
C LEU A 53 19.28 -31.10 -128.29
N MET A 54 17.97 -31.34 -128.16
CA MET A 54 17.35 -31.62 -126.85
C MET A 54 17.95 -32.88 -126.21
N LEU A 55 18.10 -33.96 -126.99
CA LEU A 55 18.70 -35.20 -126.48
C LEU A 55 20.17 -35.01 -126.05
N LEU A 56 20.94 -34.21 -126.80
CA LEU A 56 22.30 -33.85 -126.41
C LEU A 56 22.31 -33.16 -125.03
N LEU A 57 21.40 -32.20 -124.81
CA LEU A 57 21.27 -31.49 -123.53
C LEU A 57 20.90 -32.43 -122.37
N GLU A 58 20.00 -33.38 -122.59
CA GLU A 58 19.64 -34.39 -121.58
C GLU A 58 20.86 -35.24 -121.21
N VAL A 59 21.62 -35.70 -122.21
CA VAL A 59 22.79 -36.57 -121.99
C VAL A 59 23.91 -35.84 -121.25
N ILE A 60 24.18 -34.57 -121.55
CA ILE A 60 25.26 -33.82 -120.89
C ILE A 60 24.87 -33.33 -119.50
N SER A 61 23.60 -33.01 -119.26
CA SER A 61 23.12 -32.50 -117.97
C SER A 61 22.66 -33.60 -117.00
N SER A 62 22.36 -34.80 -117.51
CA SER A 62 21.67 -35.87 -116.77
C SER A 62 20.29 -35.45 -116.24
N GLU A 63 19.67 -34.44 -116.84
CA GLU A 63 18.32 -33.97 -116.51
C GLU A 63 17.36 -34.20 -117.69
N THR A 64 16.10 -34.47 -117.41
CA THR A 64 15.07 -34.67 -118.43
C THR A 64 14.50 -33.35 -118.92
N LEU A 65 14.46 -33.13 -120.24
CA LEU A 65 13.84 -31.96 -120.85
C LEU A 65 12.33 -32.20 -121.10
N PRO A 66 11.54 -31.13 -121.34
CA PRO A 66 10.13 -31.26 -121.73
C PRO A 66 9.98 -32.12 -122.99
N LYS A 67 8.88 -32.90 -123.08
CA LYS A 67 8.67 -33.81 -124.22
C LYS A 67 8.72 -33.06 -125.57
N PRO A 68 9.45 -33.60 -126.58
CA PRO A 68 9.55 -32.96 -127.88
C PRO A 68 8.27 -33.10 -128.71
N ASP A 69 8.00 -32.12 -129.56
CA ASP A 69 6.91 -32.12 -130.54
C ASP A 69 7.35 -32.91 -131.78
N ARG A 70 6.57 -33.93 -132.18
CA ARG A 70 6.93 -34.90 -133.24
C ARG A 70 6.49 -34.49 -134.65
N GLY A 71 5.98 -33.28 -134.84
CA GLY A 71 5.45 -32.82 -136.14
C GLY A 71 6.55 -32.42 -137.12
N LYS A 72 6.28 -32.55 -138.43
CA LYS A 72 7.22 -32.24 -139.52
C LYS A 72 7.22 -30.77 -140.00
N MET A 73 6.28 -29.96 -139.52
CA MET A 73 6.17 -28.55 -139.92
C MET A 73 7.21 -27.67 -139.20
N ARG A 74 7.68 -26.60 -139.86
CA ARG A 74 8.71 -25.67 -139.36
C ARG A 74 8.44 -25.16 -137.94
N PHE A 75 7.19 -24.85 -137.57
CA PHE A 75 6.89 -24.36 -136.22
C PHE A 75 7.10 -25.41 -135.12
N HIS A 76 6.96 -26.72 -135.41
CA HIS A 76 7.29 -27.77 -134.45
C HIS A 76 8.80 -27.84 -134.19
N HIS A 77 9.60 -27.64 -135.24
CA HIS A 77 11.06 -27.56 -135.13
C HIS A 77 11.48 -26.35 -134.28
N ILE A 78 10.85 -25.18 -134.51
CA ILE A 78 11.08 -23.97 -133.69
C ILE A 78 10.71 -24.21 -132.24
N ALA A 79 9.58 -24.87 -131.96
CA ALA A 79 9.15 -25.20 -130.59
C ALA A 79 10.16 -26.12 -129.88
N ASN A 80 10.70 -27.13 -130.56
CA ASN A 80 11.73 -28.01 -130.00
C ASN A 80 13.05 -27.28 -129.73
N VAL A 81 13.50 -26.44 -130.67
CA VAL A 81 14.71 -25.63 -130.46
C VAL A 81 14.51 -24.64 -129.33
N ASN A 82 13.34 -23.98 -129.22
CA ASN A 82 13.03 -23.09 -128.10
C ASN A 82 13.10 -23.82 -126.75
N LYS A 83 12.52 -25.03 -126.63
CA LYS A 83 12.65 -25.85 -125.40
C LYS A 83 14.12 -26.11 -125.04
N ALA A 84 14.98 -26.34 -126.04
CA ALA A 84 16.41 -26.51 -125.83
C ALA A 84 17.09 -25.19 -125.40
N LEU A 85 16.77 -24.06 -126.04
CA LEU A 85 17.32 -22.74 -125.70
C LEU A 85 16.90 -22.28 -124.30
N ASP A 86 15.64 -22.50 -123.91
CA ASP A 86 15.13 -22.19 -122.57
C ASP A 86 15.86 -23.00 -121.50
N PHE A 87 16.10 -24.28 -121.76
CA PHE A 87 16.91 -25.12 -120.86
C PHE A 87 18.33 -24.57 -120.72
N ILE A 88 18.99 -24.21 -121.83
CA ILE A 88 20.33 -23.63 -121.82
C ILE A 88 20.38 -22.31 -121.04
N ALA A 89 19.39 -21.43 -121.24
CA ALA A 89 19.26 -20.18 -120.51
C ALA A 89 19.08 -20.41 -119.00
N SER A 90 18.26 -21.41 -118.60
CA SER A 90 18.06 -21.79 -117.19
C SER A 90 19.34 -22.25 -116.49
N LYS A 91 20.32 -22.76 -117.25
CA LYS A 91 21.63 -23.19 -116.74
C LYS A 91 22.64 -22.04 -116.65
N GLY A 92 22.21 -20.80 -116.86
CA GLY A 92 23.01 -19.59 -116.67
C GLY A 92 23.82 -19.15 -117.89
N VAL A 93 23.47 -19.64 -119.09
CA VAL A 93 24.12 -19.26 -120.35
C VAL A 93 23.41 -18.05 -120.95
N LYS A 94 24.17 -17.01 -121.31
CA LYS A 94 23.64 -15.83 -122.01
C LYS A 94 23.63 -16.07 -123.52
N LEU A 95 22.46 -16.34 -124.08
CA LEU A 95 22.22 -16.51 -125.51
C LEU A 95 22.07 -15.13 -126.19
N VAL A 96 23.18 -14.43 -126.43
CA VAL A 96 23.16 -13.14 -127.13
C VAL A 96 23.14 -13.39 -128.64
N SER A 97 22.15 -12.84 -129.32
CA SER A 97 21.93 -12.91 -130.78
C SER A 97 21.56 -14.27 -131.36
N ILE A 98 21.42 -15.36 -130.59
CA ILE A 98 21.00 -16.69 -131.10
C ILE A 98 19.49 -16.92 -130.87
N GLY A 99 18.72 -16.94 -131.94
CA GLY A 99 17.29 -17.30 -131.93
C GLY A 99 17.03 -18.73 -132.44
N ALA A 100 15.87 -19.31 -132.07
CA ALA A 100 15.49 -20.65 -132.54
C ALA A 100 15.29 -20.71 -134.06
N GLU A 101 14.84 -19.62 -134.67
CA GLU A 101 14.62 -19.50 -136.12
C GLU A 101 15.92 -19.73 -136.89
N GLU A 102 17.03 -19.14 -136.45
CA GLU A 102 18.35 -19.27 -137.06
C GLU A 102 18.85 -20.73 -137.11
N ILE A 103 18.55 -21.51 -136.07
CA ILE A 103 18.94 -22.93 -136.00
C ILE A 103 18.05 -23.77 -136.93
N VAL A 104 16.74 -23.50 -136.95
CA VAL A 104 15.80 -24.24 -137.80
C VAL A 104 16.01 -23.92 -139.28
N ASP A 105 16.40 -22.69 -139.61
CA ASP A 105 16.65 -22.26 -140.99
C ASP A 105 18.04 -22.67 -141.51
N GLY A 106 18.89 -23.23 -140.65
CA GLY A 106 20.19 -23.82 -141.03
C GLY A 106 21.34 -22.81 -141.08
N ASN A 107 21.29 -21.74 -140.29
CA ASN A 107 22.39 -20.78 -140.21
C ASN A 107 23.61 -21.41 -139.51
N VAL A 108 24.64 -21.70 -140.31
CA VAL A 108 25.85 -22.41 -139.87
C VAL A 108 26.56 -21.71 -138.71
N LYS A 109 26.79 -20.39 -138.82
CA LYS A 109 27.52 -19.62 -137.80
C LYS A 109 26.78 -19.59 -136.47
N MET A 110 25.44 -19.50 -136.53
CA MET A 110 24.58 -19.49 -135.35
C MET A 110 24.51 -20.85 -134.69
N THR A 111 24.47 -21.92 -135.50
CA THR A 111 24.49 -23.31 -135.00
C THR A 111 25.82 -23.64 -134.34
N LEU A 112 26.95 -23.28 -134.95
CA LEU A 112 28.27 -23.44 -134.33
C LEU A 112 28.42 -22.58 -133.07
N GLY A 113 27.89 -21.35 -133.08
CA GLY A 113 27.85 -20.47 -131.91
C GLY A 113 27.07 -21.07 -130.74
N LEU A 114 25.93 -21.70 -131.01
CA LEU A 114 25.12 -22.38 -129.99
C LEU A 114 25.84 -23.61 -129.42
N ILE A 115 26.40 -24.47 -130.26
CA ILE A 115 27.12 -25.66 -129.78
C ILE A 115 28.36 -25.25 -128.97
N TRP A 116 29.05 -24.17 -129.34
CA TRP A 116 30.14 -23.62 -128.53
C TRP A 116 29.69 -23.16 -127.14
N THR A 117 28.55 -22.46 -127.02
CA THR A 117 28.08 -22.01 -125.70
C THR A 117 27.71 -23.19 -124.80
N ILE A 118 27.17 -24.26 -125.38
CA ILE A 118 26.91 -25.53 -124.69
C ILE A 118 28.23 -26.17 -124.23
N ILE A 119 29.21 -26.33 -125.11
CA ILE A 119 30.53 -26.90 -124.76
C ILE A 119 31.18 -26.07 -123.65
N LEU A 120 31.19 -24.74 -123.80
CA LEU A 120 31.78 -23.84 -122.83
C LEU A 120 31.14 -24.03 -121.46
N ARG A 121 29.80 -24.07 -121.39
CA ARG A 121 29.09 -24.20 -120.11
C ARG A 121 29.28 -25.57 -119.45
N PHE A 122 29.05 -26.64 -120.20
CA PHE A 122 28.92 -27.99 -119.63
C PHE A 122 30.24 -28.77 -119.60
N ALA A 123 31.22 -28.40 -120.43
CA ALA A 123 32.51 -29.09 -120.48
C ALA A 123 33.69 -28.24 -119.97
N ILE A 124 33.60 -26.91 -119.93
CA ILE A 124 34.75 -26.06 -119.58
C ILE A 124 34.49 -25.24 -118.32
N GLN A 125 33.33 -24.58 -118.21
CA GLN A 125 33.06 -23.55 -117.20
C GLN A 125 33.15 -24.06 -115.75
N ASP A 126 32.88 -25.35 -115.50
CA ASP A 126 32.95 -25.95 -114.17
C ASP A 126 34.39 -26.39 -113.78
N ILE A 127 35.37 -26.20 -114.66
CA ILE A 127 36.79 -26.44 -114.37
C ILE A 127 37.30 -25.30 -113.49
N SER A 128 37.42 -25.56 -112.19
CA SER A 128 38.02 -24.62 -111.23
C SER A 128 39.38 -25.13 -110.75
N VAL A 129 40.43 -24.40 -111.09
CA VAL A 129 41.80 -24.60 -110.58
C VAL A 129 42.26 -23.25 -110.03
N GLU A 130 42.51 -23.19 -108.72
CA GLU A 130 43.05 -22.01 -108.02
C GLU A 130 42.26 -20.71 -108.24
N GLU A 131 40.94 -20.78 -108.15
CA GLU A 131 40.02 -19.62 -108.24
C GLU A 131 40.11 -18.82 -109.55
N MET A 132 40.80 -19.35 -110.57
CA MET A 132 40.88 -18.74 -111.90
C MET A 132 39.62 -18.97 -112.72
N THR A 133 39.42 -18.18 -113.77
CA THR A 133 38.34 -18.45 -114.74
C THR A 133 38.57 -19.81 -115.40
N ALA A 134 37.51 -20.49 -115.84
CA ALA A 134 37.59 -21.84 -116.37
C ALA A 134 38.61 -22.04 -117.52
N LYS A 135 38.73 -21.06 -118.42
CA LYS A 135 39.72 -21.06 -119.50
C LYS A 135 41.14 -20.96 -118.96
N GLU A 136 41.37 -20.06 -118.02
CA GLU A 136 42.67 -19.86 -117.37
C GLU A 136 43.05 -21.06 -116.51
N GLY A 137 42.10 -21.64 -115.77
CA GLY A 137 42.28 -22.85 -114.98
C GLY A 137 42.63 -24.07 -115.84
N LEU A 138 41.96 -24.25 -116.98
CA LEU A 138 42.30 -25.30 -117.94
C LEU A 138 43.68 -25.08 -118.57
N LEU A 139 44.04 -23.84 -118.89
CA LEU A 139 45.36 -23.50 -119.44
C LEU A 139 46.47 -23.75 -118.42
N LEU A 140 46.28 -23.29 -117.18
CA LEU A 140 47.20 -23.51 -116.07
C LEU A 140 47.37 -25.00 -115.78
N TRP A 141 46.29 -25.77 -115.83
CA TRP A 141 46.38 -27.22 -115.72
C TRP A 141 47.27 -27.82 -116.81
N CYS A 142 47.08 -27.41 -118.07
CA CYS A 142 47.92 -27.87 -119.17
C CYS A 142 49.39 -27.52 -118.93
N GLN A 143 49.67 -26.25 -118.61
CA GLN A 143 51.02 -25.74 -118.32
C GLN A 143 51.71 -26.50 -117.20
N ARG A 144 51.02 -26.76 -116.09
CA ARG A 144 51.62 -27.50 -114.95
C ARG A 144 51.90 -28.96 -115.30
N LYS A 145 51.05 -29.58 -116.10
CA LYS A 145 51.22 -30.98 -116.49
C LYS A 145 52.32 -31.14 -117.53
N THR A 146 52.50 -30.16 -118.41
CA THR A 146 53.55 -30.17 -119.45
C THR A 146 54.85 -29.47 -119.03
N ALA A 147 54.90 -28.75 -117.91
CA ALA A 147 56.10 -28.06 -117.41
C ALA A 147 57.38 -28.92 -117.35
N PRO A 148 57.35 -30.24 -117.04
CA PRO A 148 58.55 -31.07 -117.06
C PRO A 148 59.15 -31.33 -118.46
N TYR A 149 58.40 -31.07 -119.53
CA TYR A 149 58.80 -31.39 -120.91
C TYR A 149 59.44 -30.17 -121.57
N LYS A 150 60.78 -30.16 -121.68
CA LYS A 150 61.56 -29.00 -122.16
C LYS A 150 61.19 -28.50 -123.57
N ASN A 151 60.70 -29.38 -124.42
CA ASN A 151 60.30 -29.08 -125.80
C ASN A 151 58.83 -28.64 -125.95
N VAL A 152 58.09 -28.47 -124.85
CA VAL A 152 56.68 -28.06 -124.84
C VAL A 152 56.52 -26.79 -124.02
N ASN A 153 55.93 -25.76 -124.64
CA ASN A 153 55.57 -24.52 -123.96
C ASN A 153 54.13 -24.14 -124.33
N VAL A 154 53.19 -24.36 -123.41
CA VAL A 154 51.77 -24.11 -123.64
C VAL A 154 51.39 -22.70 -123.18
N GLN A 155 51.17 -21.77 -124.11
CA GLN A 155 50.79 -20.38 -123.81
C GLN A 155 49.36 -20.04 -124.22
N ASN A 156 48.80 -20.77 -125.18
CA ASN A 156 47.48 -20.53 -125.75
C ASN A 156 46.86 -21.83 -126.26
N PHE A 157 45.57 -21.81 -126.61
CA PHE A 157 44.87 -22.95 -127.20
C PHE A 157 44.88 -22.93 -128.75
N HIS A 158 45.87 -22.30 -129.38
CA HIS A 158 46.00 -22.32 -130.84
C HIS A 158 47.42 -22.75 -131.25
N LEU A 159 48.38 -21.82 -131.30
CA LEU A 159 49.74 -22.06 -131.83
C LEU A 159 50.56 -23.03 -130.97
N SER A 160 50.31 -23.08 -129.65
CA SER A 160 51.08 -23.92 -128.74
C SER A 160 50.87 -25.43 -128.92
N TRP A 161 49.84 -25.81 -129.66
CA TRP A 161 49.45 -27.21 -129.88
C TRP A 161 49.76 -27.69 -131.30
N LYS A 162 50.26 -26.80 -132.16
CA LYS A 162 50.44 -27.03 -133.60
C LYS A 162 51.46 -28.13 -133.92
N ASP A 163 52.48 -28.31 -133.08
CA ASP A 163 53.52 -29.33 -133.29
C ASP A 163 53.16 -30.73 -132.74
N GLY A 164 51.99 -30.86 -132.10
CA GLY A 164 51.49 -32.11 -131.52
C GLY A 164 52.18 -32.57 -130.23
N LEU A 165 53.29 -31.95 -129.84
CA LEU A 165 54.07 -32.37 -128.66
C LEU A 165 53.30 -32.12 -127.36
N ALA A 166 52.52 -31.04 -127.28
CA ALA A 166 51.71 -30.73 -126.10
C ALA A 166 50.65 -31.81 -125.79
N PHE A 167 49.99 -32.37 -126.81
CA PHE A 167 49.04 -33.48 -126.63
C PHE A 167 49.75 -34.74 -126.14
N CYS A 168 50.88 -35.10 -126.76
CA CYS A 168 51.68 -36.24 -126.35
C CYS A 168 52.18 -36.10 -124.91
N ALA A 169 52.63 -34.90 -124.50
CA ALA A 169 53.12 -34.63 -123.15
C ALA A 169 52.01 -34.78 -122.09
N LEU A 170 50.78 -34.32 -122.39
CA LEU A 170 49.65 -34.48 -121.49
C LEU A 170 49.27 -35.94 -121.26
N ILE A 171 49.25 -36.75 -122.32
CA ILE A 171 48.97 -38.18 -122.22
C ILE A 171 50.09 -38.87 -121.44
N HIS A 172 51.36 -38.69 -121.84
CA HIS A 172 52.50 -39.31 -121.17
C HIS A 172 52.61 -38.91 -119.68
N ARG A 173 52.20 -37.68 -119.31
CA ARG A 173 52.24 -37.25 -117.90
C ARG A 173 51.27 -38.03 -117.01
N HIS A 174 50.11 -38.40 -117.52
CA HIS A 174 49.09 -39.13 -116.75
C HIS A 174 49.18 -40.65 -116.96
N ARG A 175 49.61 -41.05 -118.15
CA ARG A 175 49.70 -42.44 -118.62
C ARG A 175 50.98 -42.62 -119.45
N PRO A 176 52.15 -42.68 -118.78
CA PRO A 176 53.44 -42.84 -119.46
C PRO A 176 53.57 -44.17 -120.20
N ASP A 177 52.74 -45.15 -119.86
CA ASP A 177 52.65 -46.47 -120.50
C ASP A 177 52.13 -46.44 -121.94
N LEU A 178 51.42 -45.37 -122.34
CA LEU A 178 50.68 -45.35 -123.60
C LEU A 178 51.45 -44.78 -124.79
N LEU A 179 52.54 -44.03 -124.57
CA LEU A 179 53.36 -43.48 -125.65
C LEU A 179 54.80 -43.25 -125.22
N ASP A 180 55.75 -43.44 -126.13
CA ASP A 180 57.17 -43.19 -125.89
C ASP A 180 57.54 -41.77 -126.35
N TYR A 181 57.59 -40.85 -125.40
CA TYR A 181 57.81 -39.43 -125.69
C TYR A 181 59.22 -39.14 -126.24
N SER A 182 60.20 -40.01 -125.97
CA SER A 182 61.61 -39.81 -126.35
C SER A 182 61.84 -39.84 -127.87
N LYS A 183 60.94 -40.50 -128.62
CA LYS A 183 61.03 -40.66 -130.08
C LYS A 183 60.40 -39.51 -130.87
N LEU A 184 59.76 -38.55 -130.19
CA LEU A 184 59.00 -37.47 -130.82
C LEU A 184 59.87 -36.23 -131.05
N THR A 185 59.83 -35.69 -132.27
CA THR A 185 60.55 -34.48 -132.67
C THR A 185 59.60 -33.41 -133.21
N LYS A 186 60.00 -32.14 -133.13
CA LYS A 186 59.17 -31.00 -133.57
C LYS A 186 59.00 -30.93 -135.09
N ASP A 187 59.90 -31.56 -135.84
CA ASP A 187 59.92 -31.49 -137.30
C ASP A 187 58.81 -32.31 -137.98
N ASN A 188 58.16 -33.22 -137.24
CA ASN A 188 57.11 -34.11 -137.74
C ASN A 188 55.74 -33.86 -137.05
N PRO A 189 55.13 -32.67 -137.21
CA PRO A 189 53.93 -32.29 -136.47
C PRO A 189 52.72 -33.17 -136.81
N ILE A 190 52.54 -33.56 -138.08
CA ILE A 190 51.44 -34.42 -138.52
C ILE A 190 51.52 -35.80 -137.85
N HIS A 191 52.73 -36.37 -137.72
CA HIS A 191 52.93 -37.66 -137.06
C HIS A 191 52.59 -37.57 -135.56
N ASN A 192 53.10 -36.54 -134.87
CA ASN A 192 52.86 -36.35 -133.43
C ASN A 192 51.36 -36.19 -133.11
N LEU A 193 50.65 -35.41 -133.93
CA LEU A 193 49.21 -35.19 -133.77
C LEU A 193 48.42 -36.49 -134.00
N ASN A 194 48.71 -37.22 -135.08
CA ASN A 194 48.08 -38.51 -135.35
C ASN A 194 48.30 -39.50 -134.20
N LEU A 195 49.54 -39.63 -133.71
CA LEU A 195 49.87 -40.51 -132.58
C LEU A 195 49.09 -40.16 -131.32
N ALA A 196 49.04 -38.88 -130.94
CA ALA A 196 48.32 -38.45 -129.75
C ALA A 196 46.82 -38.77 -129.87
N PHE A 197 46.23 -38.50 -131.04
CA PHE A 197 44.80 -38.69 -131.27
C PHE A 197 44.42 -40.18 -131.33
N ASP A 198 45.26 -41.02 -131.94
CA ASP A 198 45.07 -42.48 -131.98
C ASP A 198 45.17 -43.11 -130.58
N VAL A 199 46.15 -42.68 -129.78
CA VAL A 199 46.31 -43.16 -128.41
C VAL A 199 45.11 -42.76 -127.54
N ALA A 200 44.63 -41.54 -127.70
CA ALA A 200 43.48 -41.03 -126.95
C ALA A 200 42.19 -41.77 -127.30
N GLU A 201 41.95 -42.07 -128.58
CA GLU A 201 40.77 -42.80 -129.02
C GLU A 201 40.81 -44.26 -128.56
N LYS A 202 41.94 -44.95 -128.78
CA LYS A 202 42.05 -46.39 -128.51
C LYS A 202 42.10 -46.73 -127.02
N TYR A 203 42.78 -45.91 -126.20
CA TYR A 203 43.07 -46.25 -124.80
C TYR A 203 42.38 -45.36 -123.76
N LEU A 204 42.02 -44.12 -124.12
CA LEU A 204 41.36 -43.18 -123.22
C LEU A 204 39.87 -42.98 -123.55
N ASN A 205 39.38 -43.60 -124.63
CA ASN A 205 38.01 -43.46 -125.14
C ASN A 205 37.63 -41.99 -125.43
N ILE A 206 38.61 -41.16 -125.76
CA ILE A 206 38.44 -39.76 -126.19
C ILE A 206 38.46 -39.76 -127.73
N PRO A 207 37.33 -39.51 -128.41
CA PRO A 207 37.24 -39.67 -129.87
C PRO A 207 38.09 -38.62 -130.59
N ARG A 208 38.53 -38.92 -131.82
CA ARG A 208 39.29 -37.96 -132.64
C ARG A 208 38.39 -36.79 -133.04
N MET A 209 38.60 -35.62 -132.41
CA MET A 209 37.83 -34.41 -132.71
C MET A 209 38.59 -33.42 -133.60
N LEU A 210 39.91 -33.52 -133.70
CA LEU A 210 40.76 -32.62 -134.49
C LEU A 210 41.42 -33.37 -135.65
N ASP A 211 41.50 -32.70 -136.79
CA ASP A 211 42.22 -33.19 -137.97
C ASP A 211 43.67 -32.67 -137.99
N PRO A 212 44.69 -33.55 -138.00
CA PRO A 212 46.10 -33.15 -138.03
C PRO A 212 46.48 -32.26 -139.22
N GLU A 213 45.88 -32.43 -140.39
CA GLU A 213 46.20 -31.63 -141.58
C GLU A 213 45.72 -30.18 -141.42
N ASP A 214 44.52 -30.02 -140.88
CA ASP A 214 43.91 -28.71 -140.64
C ASP A 214 44.67 -27.91 -139.55
N MET A 215 45.30 -28.59 -138.60
CA MET A 215 46.14 -27.96 -137.57
C MET A 215 47.48 -27.44 -138.10
N VAL A 216 48.10 -28.12 -139.07
CA VAL A 216 49.45 -27.82 -139.55
C VAL A 216 49.44 -26.80 -140.70
N ASN A 217 48.47 -26.90 -141.62
CA ASN A 217 48.43 -26.15 -142.89
C ASN A 217 47.97 -24.68 -142.76
N THR A 218 47.89 -24.14 -141.55
CA THR A 218 47.44 -22.76 -141.28
C THR A 218 48.60 -21.73 -141.31
N PRO A 219 48.57 -20.67 -142.16
CA PRO A 219 49.67 -19.71 -142.32
C PRO A 219 49.88 -18.78 -141.10
N LYS A 220 51.14 -18.35 -140.90
CA LYS A 220 51.58 -17.47 -139.82
C LYS A 220 51.47 -16.00 -140.28
N PRO A 221 50.78 -15.07 -139.59
CA PRO A 221 50.83 -13.65 -139.94
C PRO A 221 52.20 -13.05 -139.57
N ASP A 222 52.77 -12.26 -140.49
CA ASP A 222 54.06 -11.58 -140.37
C ASP A 222 53.94 -10.26 -139.58
N GLU A 223 54.94 -9.94 -138.76
CA GLU A 223 54.91 -8.98 -137.64
C GLU A 223 55.10 -7.49 -138.05
N ARG A 224 54.81 -7.10 -139.30
CA ARG A 224 55.03 -5.71 -139.79
C ARG A 224 53.79 -4.96 -140.32
N ALA A 225 52.59 -5.52 -140.24
CA ALA A 225 51.35 -4.81 -140.57
C ALA A 225 50.61 -4.36 -139.29
N VAL A 226 51.10 -3.28 -138.68
CA VAL A 226 50.48 -2.60 -137.54
C VAL A 226 49.54 -1.51 -138.06
N MET A 227 48.43 -1.28 -137.34
CA MET A 227 47.88 0.07 -137.08
C MET A 227 46.77 0.71 -137.93
N THR A 228 46.08 0.01 -138.83
CA THR A 228 44.82 0.54 -139.40
C THR A 228 43.86 -0.59 -139.77
N TYR A 229 42.58 -0.48 -139.36
CA TYR A 229 41.45 -1.39 -139.62
C TYR A 229 41.20 -2.55 -138.62
N VAL A 230 40.40 -2.21 -137.60
CA VAL A 230 39.73 -3.10 -136.63
C VAL A 230 38.63 -3.99 -137.25
N SER A 231 38.46 -4.02 -138.57
CA SER A 231 37.50 -4.90 -139.26
C SER A 231 38.14 -6.07 -140.04
N TYR A 232 39.47 -6.14 -140.17
CA TYR A 232 40.16 -7.16 -140.98
C TYR A 232 40.78 -8.31 -140.16
N ILE A 233 40.72 -8.25 -138.82
CA ILE A 233 41.32 -9.24 -137.89
C ILE A 233 40.49 -10.53 -137.78
N ASN A 234 39.24 -10.56 -138.26
CA ASN A 234 38.39 -11.77 -138.19
C ASN A 234 38.58 -12.78 -139.34
N ASN A 235 39.53 -12.56 -140.26
CA ASN A 235 39.68 -13.39 -141.48
C ASN A 235 41.12 -13.87 -141.76
N THR A 236 41.96 -14.03 -140.73
CA THR A 236 43.27 -14.70 -140.86
C THR A 236 43.15 -16.16 -140.40
N PRO A 237 43.57 -17.18 -141.18
CA PRO A 237 43.47 -18.57 -140.74
C PRO A 237 44.46 -18.82 -139.57
N MET A 238 43.96 -19.26 -138.41
CA MET A 238 44.73 -19.80 -137.27
C MET A 238 44.06 -21.10 -136.79
N PRO A 239 44.78 -22.04 -136.13
CA PRO A 239 44.13 -23.18 -135.49
C PRO A 239 43.07 -22.68 -134.52
N ASP A 240 41.83 -23.12 -134.68
CA ASP A 240 40.70 -22.54 -133.96
C ASP A 240 40.79 -22.82 -132.45
N GLU A 241 40.80 -21.75 -131.66
CA GLU A 241 40.96 -21.82 -130.20
C GLU A 241 39.85 -22.64 -129.54
N ARG A 242 38.62 -22.52 -130.06
CA ARG A 242 37.44 -23.21 -129.53
C ARG A 242 37.52 -24.71 -129.76
N ALA A 243 37.95 -25.12 -130.96
CA ALA A 243 38.15 -26.52 -131.30
C ALA A 243 39.19 -27.20 -130.37
N VAL A 244 40.35 -26.57 -130.16
CA VAL A 244 41.41 -27.14 -129.30
C VAL A 244 40.96 -27.18 -127.83
N MET A 245 40.31 -26.13 -127.32
CA MET A 245 39.78 -26.10 -125.95
C MET A 245 38.78 -27.23 -125.69
N THR A 246 37.90 -27.50 -126.65
CA THR A 246 36.91 -28.59 -126.59
C THR A 246 37.59 -29.95 -126.48
N TYR A 247 38.65 -30.15 -127.25
CA TYR A 247 39.38 -31.41 -127.23
C TYR A 247 40.17 -31.57 -125.93
N VAL A 248 40.89 -30.53 -125.50
CA VAL A 248 41.71 -30.55 -124.27
C VAL A 248 40.85 -30.71 -123.01
N SER A 249 39.65 -30.11 -122.95
CA SER A 249 38.74 -30.30 -121.80
C SER A 249 38.31 -31.76 -121.63
N SER A 250 38.21 -32.53 -122.72
CA SER A 250 37.93 -33.97 -122.68
C SER A 250 39.05 -34.77 -122.00
N TYR A 251 40.32 -34.36 -122.19
CA TYR A 251 41.44 -34.92 -121.44
C TYR A 251 41.36 -34.55 -119.95
N TYR A 252 40.99 -33.32 -119.62
CA TYR A 252 40.86 -32.87 -118.23
C TYR A 252 39.83 -33.70 -117.43
N HIS A 253 38.62 -33.90 -117.99
CA HIS A 253 37.57 -34.68 -117.32
C HIS A 253 37.95 -36.14 -117.13
N THR A 254 38.59 -36.74 -118.13
CA THR A 254 39.05 -38.14 -118.06
C THR A 254 40.08 -38.34 -116.93
N PHE A 255 40.96 -37.36 -116.70
CA PHE A 255 42.01 -37.45 -115.69
C PHE A 255 41.64 -36.89 -114.31
N SER A 256 40.50 -36.21 -114.13
CA SER A 256 40.14 -35.52 -112.87
C SER A 256 39.10 -36.23 -111.98
N GLY A 257 38.48 -37.33 -112.43
CA GLY A 257 37.38 -38.02 -111.74
C GLY A 257 37.66 -38.52 -110.30
N ALA A 258 38.92 -38.65 -109.88
CA ALA A 258 39.27 -39.16 -108.53
C ALA A 258 39.05 -38.16 -107.37
N LYS A 259 39.03 -36.84 -107.61
CA LYS A 259 38.88 -35.81 -106.54
C LYS A 259 37.44 -35.58 -106.08
N GLN A 260 36.44 -35.98 -106.87
CA GLN A 260 35.03 -35.71 -106.55
C GLN A 260 34.52 -36.58 -105.38
N ALA A 261 35.02 -37.81 -105.21
CA ALA A 261 34.61 -38.72 -104.14
C ALA A 261 35.02 -38.23 -102.73
N GLU A 262 36.22 -37.67 -102.58
CA GLU A 262 36.74 -37.17 -101.31
C GLU A 262 35.94 -35.98 -100.76
N THR A 263 35.48 -35.11 -101.66
CA THR A 263 34.72 -33.91 -101.30
C THR A 263 33.32 -34.25 -100.76
N ALA A 264 32.72 -35.35 -101.24
CA ALA A 264 31.43 -35.83 -100.75
C ALA A 264 31.52 -36.41 -99.32
N ALA A 265 32.57 -37.19 -99.03
CA ALA A 265 32.80 -37.78 -97.70
C ALA A 265 32.98 -36.71 -96.61
N ASN A 266 33.73 -35.64 -96.89
CA ASN A 266 33.95 -34.53 -95.96
C ASN A 266 32.66 -33.78 -95.61
N ARG A 267 31.72 -33.67 -96.56
CA ARG A 267 30.40 -33.04 -96.30
C ARG A 267 29.55 -33.87 -95.33
N ILE A 268 29.54 -35.19 -95.48
CA ILE A 268 28.79 -36.10 -94.59
C ILE A 268 29.34 -36.05 -93.17
N CYS A 269 30.67 -36.11 -93.01
CA CYS A 269 31.31 -36.07 -91.68
C CYS A 269 30.97 -34.77 -90.92
N LYS A 270 30.93 -33.62 -91.61
CA LYS A 270 30.57 -32.34 -90.99
C LYS A 270 29.13 -32.32 -90.48
N VAL A 271 28.19 -32.90 -91.23
CA VAL A 271 26.77 -32.97 -90.82
C VAL A 271 26.57 -33.91 -89.64
N LEU A 272 27.26 -35.06 -89.62
CA LEU A 272 27.18 -36.02 -88.52
C LEU A 272 27.75 -35.46 -87.22
N LYS A 273 28.88 -34.73 -87.28
CA LYS A 273 29.47 -34.10 -86.09
C LYS A 273 28.51 -33.10 -85.43
N VAL A 274 27.84 -32.26 -86.21
CA VAL A 274 26.84 -31.32 -85.70
C VAL A 274 25.63 -32.06 -85.09
N ASN A 275 25.21 -33.18 -85.68
CA ASN A 275 24.13 -33.99 -85.12
C ASN A 275 24.50 -34.60 -83.76
N GLN A 276 25.69 -35.17 -83.64
CA GLN A 276 26.17 -35.80 -82.41
C GLN A 276 26.30 -34.78 -81.26
N GLU A 277 26.74 -33.56 -81.54
CA GLU A 277 26.76 -32.47 -80.55
C GLU A 277 25.35 -32.08 -80.08
N ASN A 278 24.37 -32.07 -80.98
CA ASN A 278 22.97 -31.75 -80.63
C ASN A 278 22.36 -32.86 -79.77
N GLU A 279 22.59 -34.13 -80.10
CA GLU A 279 22.15 -35.29 -79.29
C GLU A 279 22.72 -35.25 -77.88
N ARG A 280 24.03 -34.95 -77.76
CA ARG A 280 24.66 -34.78 -76.45
C ARG A 280 24.04 -33.65 -75.61
N LEU A 281 23.68 -32.53 -76.24
CA LEU A 281 23.00 -31.43 -75.54
C LEU A 281 21.56 -31.79 -75.12
N MET A 282 20.85 -32.59 -75.93
CA MET A 282 19.52 -33.12 -75.58
C MET A 282 19.60 -34.03 -74.35
N GLU A 283 20.52 -35.00 -74.35
CA GLU A 283 20.73 -35.91 -73.22
C GLU A 283 21.15 -35.16 -71.95
N GLU A 284 22.02 -34.17 -72.08
CA GLU A 284 22.45 -33.36 -70.93
C GLU A 284 21.29 -32.56 -70.34
N TYR A 285 20.42 -31.98 -71.17
CA TYR A 285 19.19 -31.32 -70.71
C TYR A 285 18.29 -32.29 -69.94
N GLU A 286 17.99 -33.46 -70.51
CA GLU A 286 17.11 -34.47 -69.92
C GLU A 286 17.62 -34.98 -68.57
N ARG A 287 18.92 -35.24 -68.47
CA ARG A 287 19.57 -35.66 -67.23
C ARG A 287 19.49 -34.57 -66.16
N LEU A 288 19.84 -33.33 -66.50
CA LEU A 288 19.81 -32.22 -65.54
C LEU A 288 18.38 -31.91 -65.09
N ALA A 289 17.39 -32.02 -65.98
CA ALA A 289 15.97 -31.82 -65.68
C ALA A 289 15.46 -32.87 -64.69
N SER A 290 15.81 -34.14 -64.92
CA SER A 290 15.37 -35.26 -64.09
C SER A 290 15.90 -35.16 -62.66
N ASP A 291 17.21 -34.92 -62.52
CA ASP A 291 17.88 -34.78 -61.22
C ASP A 291 17.34 -33.57 -60.43
N LEU A 292 17.12 -32.44 -61.12
CA LEU A 292 16.55 -31.24 -60.48
C LEU A 292 15.11 -31.47 -60.00
N LEU A 293 14.24 -32.06 -60.83
CA LEU A 293 12.84 -32.33 -60.48
C LEU A 293 12.70 -33.39 -59.38
N GLU A 294 13.57 -34.41 -59.37
CA GLU A 294 13.62 -35.39 -58.28
C GLU A 294 14.05 -34.75 -56.96
N TRP A 295 15.08 -33.91 -56.99
CA TRP A 295 15.53 -33.17 -55.82
C TRP A 295 14.44 -32.25 -55.27
N ILE A 296 13.72 -31.51 -56.13
CA ILE A 296 12.59 -30.67 -55.72
C ILE A 296 11.52 -31.55 -55.04
N ARG A 297 11.08 -32.64 -55.68
CA ARG A 297 10.05 -33.53 -55.13
C ARG A 297 10.41 -34.13 -53.78
N ARG A 298 11.70 -34.45 -53.55
CA ARG A 298 12.17 -34.97 -52.26
C ARG A 298 12.28 -33.88 -51.18
N THR A 299 12.60 -32.66 -51.57
CA THR A 299 12.88 -31.55 -50.65
C THR A 299 11.59 -30.87 -50.18
N THR A 300 10.59 -30.74 -51.06
CA THR A 300 9.32 -30.06 -50.74
C THR A 300 8.64 -30.60 -49.47
N PRO A 301 8.46 -31.92 -49.25
CA PRO A 301 7.82 -32.41 -48.03
C PRO A 301 8.60 -32.09 -46.74
N TRP A 302 9.93 -32.02 -46.81
CA TRP A 302 10.75 -31.61 -45.66
C TRP A 302 10.52 -30.12 -45.32
N LEU A 303 10.40 -29.26 -46.34
CA LEU A 303 10.05 -27.85 -46.19
C LEU A 303 8.58 -27.62 -45.82
N GLU A 304 7.68 -28.58 -46.03
CA GLU A 304 6.27 -28.50 -45.63
C GLU A 304 6.01 -29.07 -44.23
N ASN A 305 6.97 -29.80 -43.65
CA ASN A 305 6.84 -30.32 -42.29
C ASN A 305 6.85 -29.18 -41.25
N ARG A 306 5.77 -29.06 -40.46
CA ARG A 306 5.56 -28.06 -39.40
C ARG A 306 5.57 -28.64 -37.99
N THR A 307 6.19 -29.81 -37.79
CA THR A 307 6.28 -30.45 -36.46
C THR A 307 7.47 -29.93 -35.67
N THR A 308 7.36 -29.79 -34.35
CA THR A 308 8.49 -29.55 -33.44
C THR A 308 8.37 -30.46 -32.22
N ASP A 309 9.45 -30.57 -31.46
CA ASP A 309 9.44 -31.16 -30.12
C ASP A 309 8.99 -30.16 -29.04
N ASN A 310 8.44 -29.00 -29.43
CA ASN A 310 8.09 -27.87 -28.56
C ASN A 310 9.25 -27.38 -27.69
N THR A 311 10.50 -27.57 -28.10
CA THR A 311 11.67 -27.04 -27.39
C THR A 311 12.41 -25.99 -28.22
N LEU A 312 12.91 -24.97 -27.53
CA LEU A 312 13.72 -23.92 -28.16
C LEU A 312 14.96 -24.53 -28.85
N VAL A 313 15.59 -25.52 -28.21
CA VAL A 313 16.77 -26.23 -28.73
C VAL A 313 16.43 -26.99 -30.02
N GLY A 314 15.29 -27.68 -30.07
CA GLY A 314 14.83 -28.39 -31.26
C GLY A 314 14.58 -27.46 -32.45
N VAL A 315 14.00 -26.29 -32.22
CA VAL A 315 13.79 -25.27 -33.28
C VAL A 315 15.10 -24.64 -33.73
N HIS A 316 16.04 -24.36 -32.83
CA HIS A 316 17.38 -23.89 -33.20
C HIS A 316 18.10 -24.90 -34.09
N LYS A 317 18.03 -26.19 -33.76
CA LYS A 317 18.60 -27.25 -34.59
C LYS A 317 17.98 -27.27 -35.99
N LYS A 318 16.65 -27.14 -36.12
CA LYS A 318 15.97 -27.05 -37.41
C LYS A 318 16.36 -25.79 -38.20
N LEU A 319 16.56 -24.66 -37.51
CA LEU A 319 17.05 -23.43 -38.13
C LEU A 319 18.47 -23.61 -38.69
N ASP A 320 19.35 -24.30 -37.98
CA ASP A 320 20.70 -24.58 -38.45
C ASP A 320 20.71 -25.57 -39.62
N GLU A 321 19.84 -26.59 -39.60
CA GLU A 321 19.60 -27.47 -40.76
C GLU A 321 19.10 -26.67 -41.97
N PHE A 322 18.18 -25.72 -41.78
CA PHE A 322 17.69 -24.82 -42.83
C PHE A 322 18.77 -23.87 -43.36
N ARG A 323 19.61 -23.32 -42.48
CA ARG A 323 20.78 -22.51 -42.87
C ARG A 323 21.77 -23.33 -43.70
N ASN A 324 22.05 -24.57 -43.30
CA ASN A 324 22.92 -25.46 -44.05
C ASN A 324 22.32 -25.80 -45.43
N TYR A 325 21.01 -26.08 -45.49
CA TYR A 325 20.26 -26.21 -46.73
C TYR A 325 20.44 -24.99 -47.66
N ARG A 326 20.22 -23.77 -47.15
CA ARG A 326 20.35 -22.53 -47.95
C ARG A 326 21.78 -22.20 -48.37
N ARG A 327 22.79 -22.54 -47.56
CA ARG A 327 24.19 -22.20 -47.80
C ARG A 327 24.95 -23.22 -48.65
N VAL A 328 24.63 -24.51 -48.51
CA VAL A 328 25.43 -25.59 -49.11
C VAL A 328 24.62 -26.35 -50.15
N HIS A 329 23.39 -26.76 -49.83
CA HIS A 329 22.63 -27.67 -50.68
C HIS A 329 21.85 -26.97 -51.81
N LYS A 330 21.26 -25.79 -51.56
CA LYS A 330 20.48 -25.04 -52.57
C LYS A 330 21.33 -24.37 -53.67
N PRO A 331 22.46 -23.69 -53.38
CA PRO A 331 23.21 -22.95 -54.41
C PRO A 331 23.61 -23.76 -55.65
N PRO A 332 24.14 -25.01 -55.57
CA PRO A 332 24.47 -25.78 -56.77
C PRO A 332 23.23 -26.13 -57.60
N ARG A 333 22.04 -26.21 -57.00
CA ARG A 333 20.78 -26.47 -57.71
C ARG A 333 20.27 -25.24 -58.46
N VAL A 334 20.55 -24.03 -57.95
CA VAL A 334 20.31 -22.77 -58.68
C VAL A 334 21.16 -22.71 -59.94
N GLU A 335 22.44 -23.06 -59.83
CA GLU A 335 23.36 -23.12 -60.98
C GLU A 335 22.91 -24.18 -61.99
N GLN A 336 22.48 -25.36 -61.52
CA GLN A 336 21.92 -26.41 -62.37
C GLN A 336 20.69 -25.95 -63.15
N LYS A 337 19.75 -25.22 -62.52
CA LYS A 337 18.58 -24.64 -63.19
C LYS A 337 18.99 -23.64 -64.29
N ALA A 338 19.92 -22.73 -63.98
CA ALA A 338 20.42 -21.75 -64.96
C ALA A 338 21.16 -22.42 -66.13
N ARG A 339 21.96 -23.44 -65.85
CA ARG A 339 22.67 -24.22 -66.86
C ARG A 339 21.71 -24.99 -67.77
N LEU A 340 20.65 -25.57 -67.20
CA LEU A 340 19.59 -26.24 -67.95
C LEU A 340 18.88 -25.30 -68.92
N GLU A 341 18.50 -24.10 -68.47
CA GLU A 341 17.88 -23.07 -69.31
C GLU A 341 18.83 -22.61 -70.43
N THR A 342 20.12 -22.43 -70.10
CA THR A 342 21.16 -22.06 -71.08
C THR A 342 21.37 -23.14 -72.14
N ASN A 343 21.44 -24.42 -71.72
CA ASN A 343 21.57 -25.56 -72.62
C ASN A 343 20.38 -25.65 -73.58
N PHE A 344 19.15 -25.47 -73.07
CA PHE A 344 17.93 -25.46 -73.88
C PHE A 344 17.94 -24.34 -74.92
N ASN A 345 18.23 -23.10 -74.51
CA ASN A 345 18.27 -21.94 -75.40
C ASN A 345 19.35 -22.08 -76.50
N THR A 346 20.51 -22.63 -76.12
CA THR A 346 21.62 -22.91 -77.03
C THR A 346 21.23 -23.97 -78.07
N LEU A 347 20.65 -25.07 -77.62
CA LEU A 347 20.18 -26.16 -78.48
C LEU A 347 19.09 -25.66 -79.45
N GLN A 348 18.10 -24.93 -78.95
CA GLN A 348 17.02 -24.36 -79.76
C GLN A 348 17.55 -23.43 -80.85
N THR A 349 18.56 -22.61 -80.52
CA THR A 349 19.23 -21.72 -81.48
C THR A 349 20.03 -22.52 -82.52
N LYS A 350 20.79 -23.53 -82.09
CA LYS A 350 21.57 -24.42 -83.00
C LYS A 350 20.67 -25.14 -84.01
N LEU A 351 19.52 -25.65 -83.56
CA LEU A 351 18.55 -26.35 -84.42
C LEU A 351 17.91 -25.40 -85.43
N ARG A 352 17.51 -24.19 -84.99
CA ARG A 352 16.96 -23.14 -85.86
C ARG A 352 17.94 -22.71 -86.96
N LEU A 353 19.18 -22.40 -86.60
CA LEU A 353 20.21 -21.98 -87.56
C LEU A 353 20.54 -23.08 -88.59
N SER A 354 20.33 -24.34 -88.23
CA SER A 354 20.56 -25.50 -89.10
C SER A 354 19.31 -25.93 -89.88
N ASN A 355 18.20 -25.16 -89.83
CA ASN A 355 16.89 -25.51 -90.40
C ASN A 355 16.38 -26.90 -89.99
N ARG A 356 16.61 -27.29 -88.72
CA ARG A 356 16.14 -28.55 -88.14
C ARG A 356 14.94 -28.33 -87.22
N PRO A 357 14.10 -29.36 -87.00
CA PRO A 357 12.98 -29.29 -86.06
C PRO A 357 13.43 -28.86 -84.65
N ALA A 358 12.55 -28.13 -83.97
CA ALA A 358 12.73 -27.73 -82.58
C ALA A 358 12.82 -28.94 -81.64
N TYR A 359 13.65 -28.84 -80.61
CA TYR A 359 13.69 -29.84 -79.56
C TYR A 359 12.51 -29.65 -78.61
N LEU A 360 11.77 -30.74 -78.37
CA LEU A 360 10.69 -30.80 -77.38
C LEU A 360 11.11 -31.80 -76.29
N PRO A 361 11.34 -31.33 -75.05
CA PRO A 361 11.61 -32.22 -73.93
C PRO A 361 10.50 -33.23 -73.66
N SER A 362 10.84 -34.29 -72.91
CA SER A 362 9.85 -35.26 -72.44
C SER A 362 8.76 -34.59 -71.58
N GLU A 363 7.56 -35.19 -71.56
CA GLU A 363 6.41 -34.68 -70.81
C GLU A 363 6.75 -34.44 -69.32
N GLY A 364 6.35 -33.28 -68.79
CA GLY A 364 6.64 -32.86 -67.42
C GLY A 364 8.07 -32.35 -67.17
N LYS A 365 8.91 -32.28 -68.21
CA LYS A 365 10.27 -31.73 -68.15
C LYS A 365 10.43 -30.48 -69.01
N MET A 366 9.34 -29.79 -69.35
CA MET A 366 9.45 -28.52 -70.06
C MET A 366 10.09 -27.46 -69.13
N VAL A 367 10.73 -26.46 -69.72
CA VAL A 367 11.32 -25.34 -68.95
C VAL A 367 10.26 -24.64 -68.10
N SER A 368 9.02 -24.55 -68.57
CA SER A 368 7.87 -24.05 -67.81
C SER A 368 7.53 -24.90 -66.59
N ASP A 369 7.58 -26.23 -66.71
CA ASP A 369 7.27 -27.16 -65.63
C ASP A 369 8.33 -27.08 -64.53
N ILE A 370 9.60 -26.98 -64.93
CA ILE A 370 10.73 -26.77 -64.03
C ILE A 370 10.60 -25.42 -63.31
N HIS A 371 10.20 -24.36 -64.02
CA HIS A 371 9.95 -23.05 -63.40
C HIS A 371 8.81 -23.11 -62.37
N ASN A 372 7.71 -23.79 -62.70
CA ASN A 372 6.57 -23.95 -61.79
C ASN A 372 6.95 -24.79 -60.55
N ALA A 373 7.66 -25.90 -60.72
CA ALA A 373 8.15 -26.73 -59.63
C ALA A 373 9.12 -25.96 -58.72
N TRP A 374 10.03 -25.18 -59.31
CA TRP A 374 10.95 -24.32 -58.59
C TRP A 374 10.23 -23.22 -57.79
N LYS A 375 9.21 -22.58 -58.38
CA LYS A 375 8.37 -21.60 -57.69
C LYS A 375 7.60 -22.23 -56.52
N GLY A 376 7.11 -23.45 -56.67
CA GLY A 376 6.48 -24.22 -55.59
C GLY A 376 7.43 -24.47 -54.41
N LEU A 377 8.68 -24.83 -54.71
CA LEU A 377 9.75 -24.97 -53.71
C LEU A 377 10.01 -23.65 -52.98
N GLU A 378 10.16 -22.54 -53.71
CA GLU A 378 10.39 -21.21 -53.10
C GLU A 378 9.25 -20.76 -52.19
N MET A 379 7.99 -21.05 -52.54
CA MET A 379 6.84 -20.79 -51.66
C MET A 379 6.90 -21.64 -50.39
N SER A 380 7.29 -22.92 -50.51
CA SER A 380 7.46 -23.82 -49.37
C SER A 380 8.60 -23.36 -48.44
N GLU A 381 9.71 -22.89 -49.00
CA GLU A 381 10.81 -22.31 -48.24
C GLU A 381 10.39 -21.06 -47.47
N LYS A 382 9.68 -20.14 -48.12
CA LYS A 382 9.17 -18.93 -47.48
C LYS A 382 8.25 -19.28 -46.31
N GLY A 383 7.29 -20.18 -46.53
CA GLY A 383 6.39 -20.62 -45.48
C GLY A 383 7.09 -21.38 -44.34
N PHE A 384 8.18 -22.08 -44.62
CA PHE A 384 8.98 -22.74 -43.59
C PHE A 384 9.80 -21.75 -42.76
N GLU A 385 10.40 -20.74 -43.39
CA GLU A 385 11.14 -19.68 -42.71
C GLU A 385 10.23 -18.85 -41.80
N GLU A 386 9.07 -18.42 -42.29
CA GLU A 386 8.07 -17.68 -41.50
C GLU A 386 7.57 -18.49 -40.31
N TRP A 387 7.30 -19.78 -40.52
CA TRP A 387 6.90 -20.68 -39.44
C TRP A 387 8.03 -20.88 -38.41
N LEU A 388 9.26 -21.16 -38.84
CA LEU A 388 10.40 -21.35 -37.94
C LEU A 388 10.64 -20.13 -37.05
N LEU A 389 10.58 -18.92 -37.63
CA LEU A 389 10.75 -17.67 -36.89
C LEU A 389 9.61 -17.45 -35.89
N SER A 390 8.36 -17.66 -36.31
CA SER A 390 7.18 -17.50 -35.43
C SER A 390 7.22 -18.48 -34.27
N GLU A 391 7.60 -19.73 -34.54
CA GLU A 391 7.70 -20.79 -33.54
C GLU A 391 8.87 -20.56 -32.57
N MET A 392 10.02 -20.07 -33.06
CA MET A 392 11.15 -19.67 -32.22
C MET A 392 10.76 -18.53 -31.27
N MET A 393 10.07 -17.50 -31.77
CA MET A 393 9.56 -16.40 -30.95
C MET A 393 8.54 -16.87 -29.91
N ARG A 394 7.63 -17.79 -30.29
CA ARG A 394 6.66 -18.39 -29.37
C ARG A 394 7.36 -19.14 -28.24
N LEU A 395 8.35 -19.98 -28.56
CA LEU A 395 9.07 -20.78 -27.58
C LEU A 395 9.97 -19.92 -26.67
N GLU A 396 10.59 -18.87 -27.19
CA GLU A 396 11.37 -17.92 -26.38
C GLU A 396 10.46 -17.16 -25.40
N ARG A 397 9.28 -16.73 -25.86
CA ARG A 397 8.26 -16.12 -24.99
C ARG A 397 7.79 -17.11 -23.93
N LEU A 398 7.54 -18.37 -24.28
CA LEU A 398 7.14 -19.42 -23.34
C LEU A 398 8.21 -19.65 -22.25
N ASP A 399 9.48 -19.75 -22.62
CA ASP A 399 10.58 -19.93 -21.65
C ASP A 399 10.69 -18.72 -20.71
N HIS A 400 10.62 -17.51 -21.24
CA HIS A 400 10.64 -16.29 -20.44
C HIS A 400 9.45 -16.19 -19.48
N LEU A 401 8.23 -16.48 -19.96
CA LEU A 401 7.02 -16.49 -19.13
C LEU A 401 7.09 -17.58 -18.05
N ALA A 402 7.60 -18.77 -18.36
CA ALA A 402 7.74 -19.86 -17.41
C ALA A 402 8.76 -19.52 -16.30
N GLN A 403 9.90 -18.92 -16.66
CA GLN A 403 10.87 -18.42 -15.69
C GLN A 403 10.28 -17.30 -14.81
N LYS A 404 9.55 -16.36 -15.43
CA LYS A 404 8.88 -15.27 -14.72
C LYS A 404 7.80 -15.78 -13.76
N PHE A 405 7.02 -16.77 -14.19
CA PHE A 405 6.03 -17.46 -13.35
C PHE A 405 6.72 -18.11 -12.16
N LYS A 406 7.77 -18.92 -12.39
CA LYS A 406 8.52 -19.59 -11.34
C LYS A 406 9.05 -18.59 -10.31
N HIS A 407 9.74 -17.55 -10.75
CA HIS A 407 10.33 -16.55 -9.86
C HIS A 407 9.27 -15.81 -9.04
N LYS A 408 8.17 -15.38 -9.65
CA LYS A 408 7.08 -14.68 -8.94
C LYS A 408 6.36 -15.60 -7.96
N ALA A 409 6.14 -16.86 -8.34
CA ALA A 409 5.52 -17.86 -7.48
C ALA A 409 6.41 -18.19 -6.27
N ASP A 410 7.72 -18.42 -6.47
CA ASP A 410 8.68 -18.68 -5.38
C ASP A 410 8.67 -17.53 -4.36
N ILE A 411 8.78 -16.28 -4.82
CA ILE A 411 8.74 -15.10 -3.94
C ILE A 411 7.40 -14.97 -3.19
N HIS A 412 6.28 -15.32 -3.83
CA HIS A 412 4.98 -15.28 -3.18
C HIS A 412 4.88 -16.35 -2.08
N GLU A 413 5.27 -17.58 -2.40
CA GLU A 413 5.26 -18.70 -1.44
C GLU A 413 6.16 -18.40 -0.23
N ASP A 414 7.37 -17.86 -0.43
CA ASP A 414 8.27 -17.43 0.64
C ASP A 414 7.61 -16.39 1.56
N TRP A 415 6.88 -15.43 0.99
CA TRP A 415 6.17 -14.43 1.79
C TRP A 415 4.97 -15.01 2.56
N THR A 416 4.26 -16.00 1.98
CA THR A 416 3.13 -16.66 2.65
C THR A 416 3.54 -17.62 3.77
N GLN A 417 4.81 -18.04 3.81
CA GLN A 417 5.30 -19.01 4.79
C GLN A 417 5.08 -18.51 6.23
N GLY A 418 4.44 -19.35 7.06
CA GLY A 418 4.13 -19.05 8.47
C GLY A 418 3.00 -18.02 8.70
N LYS A 419 2.47 -17.37 7.66
CA LYS A 419 1.39 -16.37 7.82
C LYS A 419 0.07 -17.01 8.25
N GLU A 420 -0.26 -18.20 7.74
CA GLU A 420 -1.48 -18.92 8.17
C GLU A 420 -1.42 -19.28 9.66
N GLU A 421 -0.28 -19.77 10.15
CA GLU A 421 -0.06 -20.10 11.57
C GLU A 421 -0.19 -18.85 12.46
N MET A 422 0.40 -17.73 12.03
CA MET A 422 0.26 -16.44 12.70
C MET A 422 -1.20 -16.00 12.79
N LEU A 423 -1.98 -16.17 11.71
CA LEU A 423 -3.39 -15.77 11.68
C LEU A 423 -4.29 -16.67 12.53
N GLN A 424 -3.96 -17.97 12.64
CA GLN A 424 -4.72 -18.93 13.44
C GLN A 424 -4.40 -18.86 14.94
N SER A 425 -3.29 -18.21 15.32
CA SER A 425 -2.90 -18.02 16.71
C SER A 425 -4.03 -17.38 17.54
N GLN A 426 -4.16 -17.81 18.80
CA GLN A 426 -5.09 -17.22 19.77
C GLN A 426 -4.36 -16.46 20.90
N ASP A 427 -3.17 -15.96 20.59
CA ASP A 427 -2.33 -15.10 21.45
C ASP A 427 -3.11 -13.97 22.14
N PHE A 428 -4.08 -13.37 21.45
CA PHE A 428 -4.89 -12.28 21.95
C PHE A 428 -5.79 -12.63 23.16
N ARG A 429 -6.07 -13.92 23.44
CA ARG A 429 -6.96 -14.32 24.55
C ARG A 429 -6.39 -14.05 25.94
N ASN A 430 -5.07 -14.02 26.07
CA ASN A 430 -4.39 -13.84 27.36
C ASN A 430 -3.78 -12.44 27.52
N CYS A 431 -4.07 -11.53 26.59
CA CYS A 431 -3.49 -10.19 26.58
C CYS A 431 -4.31 -9.20 27.43
N LYS A 432 -3.61 -8.23 28.03
CA LYS A 432 -4.26 -7.04 28.62
C LYS A 432 -4.74 -6.10 27.51
N LEU A 433 -5.65 -5.17 27.83
CA LEU A 433 -6.25 -4.25 26.86
C LEU A 433 -5.21 -3.51 25.99
N ASN A 434 -4.13 -3.01 26.59
CA ASN A 434 -3.08 -2.29 25.85
C ASN A 434 -2.29 -3.19 24.90
N GLU A 435 -2.00 -4.43 25.32
CA GLU A 435 -1.32 -5.43 24.50
C GLU A 435 -2.20 -5.87 23.33
N LEU A 436 -3.51 -6.02 23.59
CA LEU A 436 -4.49 -6.33 22.56
C LEU A 436 -4.62 -5.21 21.52
N LYS A 437 -4.66 -3.94 21.96
CA LYS A 437 -4.64 -2.78 21.06
C LYS A 437 -3.37 -2.73 20.21
N ALA A 438 -2.23 -3.12 20.77
CA ALA A 438 -0.97 -3.23 20.03
C ALA A 438 -1.02 -4.39 19.01
N LEU A 439 -1.58 -5.55 19.37
CA LEU A 439 -1.80 -6.67 18.45
C LEU A 439 -2.74 -6.30 17.31
N LYS A 440 -3.82 -5.56 17.58
CA LYS A 440 -4.74 -5.06 16.57
C LYS A 440 -4.04 -4.13 15.56
N LYS A 441 -3.21 -3.19 16.03
CA LYS A 441 -2.39 -2.35 15.14
C LYS A 441 -1.41 -3.16 14.28
N LYS A 442 -0.79 -4.20 14.85
CA LYS A 442 0.07 -5.12 14.07
C LYS A 442 -0.74 -5.88 13.00
N HIS A 443 -1.97 -6.27 13.33
CA HIS A 443 -2.88 -6.92 12.39
C HIS A 443 -3.34 -5.98 11.27
N GLU A 444 -3.65 -4.72 11.58
CA GLU A 444 -3.95 -3.68 10.56
C GLU A 444 -2.76 -3.46 9.61
N ALA A 445 -1.53 -3.43 10.14
CA ALA A 445 -0.33 -3.34 9.30
C ALA A 445 -0.18 -4.56 8.38
N PHE A 446 -0.52 -5.76 8.88
CA PHE A 446 -0.55 -6.97 8.08
C PHE A 446 -1.65 -6.93 7.00
N GLU A 447 -2.85 -6.41 7.29
CA GLU A 447 -3.91 -6.22 6.28
C GLU A 447 -3.47 -5.29 5.16
N SER A 448 -2.74 -4.21 5.49
CA SER A 448 -2.19 -3.32 4.48
C SER A 448 -1.10 -3.98 3.63
N ASP A 449 -0.24 -4.80 4.24
CA ASP A 449 0.79 -5.57 3.52
C ASP A 449 0.14 -6.63 2.60
N LEU A 450 -0.87 -7.33 3.11
CA LEU A 450 -1.68 -8.28 2.34
C LEU A 450 -2.34 -7.59 1.14
N ALA A 451 -2.95 -6.42 1.30
CA ALA A 451 -3.55 -5.69 0.18
C ALA A 451 -2.51 -5.30 -0.90
N ALA A 452 -1.29 -4.93 -0.51
CA ALA A 452 -0.22 -4.61 -1.45
C ALA A 452 0.26 -5.82 -2.27
N HIS A 453 0.05 -7.04 -1.77
CA HIS A 453 0.42 -8.29 -2.44
C HIS A 453 -0.66 -8.82 -3.41
N GLN A 454 -1.85 -8.23 -3.45
CA GLN A 454 -2.95 -8.62 -4.33
C GLN A 454 -2.55 -8.61 -5.82
N ASP A 455 -1.97 -7.49 -6.29
CA ASP A 455 -1.52 -7.33 -7.69
C ASP A 455 -0.48 -8.41 -8.09
N ARG A 456 0.32 -8.89 -7.13
CA ARG A 456 1.29 -9.96 -7.40
C ARG A 456 0.60 -11.28 -7.72
N VAL A 457 -0.46 -11.63 -6.98
CA VAL A 457 -1.23 -12.87 -7.22
C VAL A 457 -1.97 -12.78 -8.55
N GLU A 458 -2.56 -11.64 -8.87
CA GLU A 458 -3.22 -11.39 -10.16
C GLU A 458 -2.25 -11.55 -11.34
N GLN A 459 -1.02 -11.02 -11.20
CA GLN A 459 0.02 -11.19 -12.21
C GLN A 459 0.46 -12.66 -12.36
N ILE A 460 0.58 -13.42 -11.27
CA ILE A 460 0.91 -14.86 -11.33
C ILE A 460 -0.17 -15.62 -12.10
N ALA A 461 -1.44 -15.34 -11.81
CA ALA A 461 -2.58 -15.94 -12.51
C ALA A 461 -2.63 -15.55 -13.99
N ALA A 462 -2.40 -14.27 -14.31
CA ALA A 462 -2.37 -13.80 -15.69
C ALA A 462 -1.23 -14.45 -16.51
N ILE A 463 -0.03 -14.61 -15.93
CA ILE A 463 1.09 -15.29 -16.60
C ILE A 463 0.76 -16.78 -16.81
N ALA A 464 0.14 -17.46 -15.84
CA ALA A 464 -0.29 -18.85 -15.99
C ALA A 464 -1.33 -19.01 -17.11
N GLN A 465 -2.29 -18.09 -17.22
CA GLN A 465 -3.27 -18.06 -18.32
C GLN A 465 -2.60 -17.84 -19.67
N GLU A 466 -1.62 -16.93 -19.76
CA GLU A 466 -0.86 -16.68 -20.98
C GLU A 466 -0.03 -17.91 -21.41
N LEU A 467 0.58 -18.61 -20.46
CA LEU A 467 1.29 -19.88 -20.70
C LEU A 467 0.34 -20.96 -21.24
N ASN A 468 -0.89 -21.05 -20.73
CA ASN A 468 -1.90 -21.96 -21.27
C ASN A 468 -2.32 -21.60 -22.69
N ALA A 469 -2.56 -20.32 -22.96
CA ALA A 469 -2.98 -19.85 -24.27
C ALA A 469 -1.94 -20.10 -25.37
N LEU A 470 -0.67 -20.27 -24.98
CA LEU A 470 0.45 -20.59 -25.87
C LEU A 470 0.78 -22.09 -25.89
N ASP A 471 -0.05 -22.98 -25.32
CA ASP A 471 0.15 -24.43 -25.26
C ASP A 471 1.51 -24.83 -24.67
N TYR A 472 1.85 -24.28 -23.50
CA TYR A 472 3.08 -24.67 -22.78
C TYR A 472 3.07 -26.15 -22.38
N HIS A 473 4.20 -26.83 -22.59
CA HIS A 473 4.31 -28.29 -22.36
C HIS A 473 4.02 -28.72 -20.91
N ASP A 474 4.41 -27.92 -19.90
CA ASP A 474 4.17 -28.19 -18.49
C ASP A 474 3.06 -27.30 -17.88
N ALA A 475 2.09 -26.91 -18.72
CA ALA A 475 0.93 -26.12 -18.33
C ALA A 475 0.15 -26.72 -17.14
N ALA A 476 0.06 -28.04 -17.07
CA ALA A 476 -0.64 -28.74 -15.98
C ALA A 476 0.00 -28.47 -14.61
N SER A 477 1.33 -28.50 -14.52
CA SER A 477 2.07 -28.20 -13.29
C SER A 477 1.93 -26.72 -12.88
N VAL A 478 2.07 -25.82 -13.85
CA VAL A 478 1.87 -24.37 -13.68
C VAL A 478 0.48 -24.07 -13.14
N ASN A 479 -0.57 -24.66 -13.72
CA ASN A 479 -1.95 -24.48 -13.28
C ASN A 479 -2.20 -25.05 -11.89
N ALA A 480 -1.69 -26.25 -11.60
CA ALA A 480 -1.81 -26.84 -10.28
C ALA A 480 -1.12 -25.96 -9.21
N ARG A 481 0.03 -25.36 -9.54
CA ARG A 481 0.72 -24.43 -8.64
C ARG A 481 -0.02 -23.11 -8.48
N CYS A 482 -0.48 -22.52 -9.58
CA CYS A 482 -1.27 -21.29 -9.55
C CYS A 482 -2.55 -21.46 -8.72
N GLN A 483 -3.26 -22.59 -8.89
CA GLN A 483 -4.45 -22.89 -8.12
C GLN A 483 -4.14 -22.99 -6.62
N ARG A 484 -3.05 -23.67 -6.23
CA ARG A 484 -2.63 -23.74 -4.82
C ARG A 484 -2.36 -22.36 -4.23
N ILE A 485 -1.71 -21.47 -4.99
CA ILE A 485 -1.45 -20.08 -4.59
C ILE A 485 -2.76 -19.31 -4.42
N CYS A 486 -3.69 -19.39 -5.37
CA CYS A 486 -4.99 -18.74 -5.28
C CYS A 486 -5.82 -19.28 -4.09
N ASP A 487 -5.88 -20.59 -3.91
CA ASP A 487 -6.59 -21.21 -2.79
C ASP A 487 -5.98 -20.78 -1.44
N GLN A 488 -4.65 -20.69 -1.37
CA GLN A 488 -3.94 -20.21 -0.18
C GLN A 488 -4.22 -18.71 0.07
N TRP A 489 -4.26 -17.90 -0.99
CA TRP A 489 -4.60 -16.48 -0.89
C TRP A 489 -6.01 -16.26 -0.36
N ASP A 490 -7.00 -16.99 -0.88
CA ASP A 490 -8.39 -16.93 -0.41
C ASP A 490 -8.49 -17.38 1.06
N ARG A 491 -7.76 -18.45 1.44
CA ARG A 491 -7.64 -18.88 2.84
C ARG A 491 -7.01 -17.80 3.72
N LEU A 492 -5.93 -17.15 3.30
CA LEU A 492 -5.31 -16.05 4.04
C LEU A 492 -6.29 -14.89 4.22
N GLY A 493 -7.03 -14.50 3.18
CA GLY A 493 -8.06 -13.46 3.27
C GLY A 493 -9.14 -13.79 4.29
N THR A 494 -9.69 -15.01 4.24
CA THR A 494 -10.72 -15.45 5.19
C THR A 494 -10.20 -15.56 6.64
N LEU A 495 -8.99 -16.09 6.84
CA LEU A 495 -8.35 -16.17 8.16
C LEU A 495 -8.05 -14.77 8.72
N THR A 496 -7.63 -13.83 7.87
CA THR A 496 -7.37 -12.44 8.25
C THR A 496 -8.64 -11.77 8.77
N GLN A 497 -9.74 -11.90 8.03
CA GLN A 497 -11.03 -11.36 8.45
C GLN A 497 -11.55 -12.02 9.75
N LYS A 498 -11.41 -13.34 9.87
CA LYS A 498 -11.79 -14.08 11.08
C LYS A 498 -10.99 -13.62 12.30
N ARG A 499 -9.68 -13.43 12.15
CA ARG A 499 -8.81 -12.92 13.21
C ARG A 499 -9.17 -11.48 13.58
N ARG A 500 -9.42 -10.62 12.60
CA ARG A 500 -9.88 -9.24 12.84
C ARG A 500 -11.14 -9.20 13.69
N SER A 501 -12.19 -9.93 13.30
CA SER A 501 -13.44 -9.96 14.07
C SER A 501 -13.24 -10.52 15.49
N ALA A 502 -12.34 -11.49 15.66
CA ALA A 502 -12.02 -12.02 16.99
C ALA A 502 -11.24 -11.01 17.86
N LEU A 503 -10.32 -10.25 17.27
CA LEU A 503 -9.59 -9.17 17.96
C LEU A 503 -10.53 -8.01 18.34
N GLU A 504 -11.41 -7.59 17.44
CA GLU A 504 -12.41 -6.53 17.69
C GLU A 504 -13.39 -6.94 18.81
N GLU A 505 -13.84 -8.20 18.81
CA GLU A 505 -14.71 -8.71 19.88
C GLU A 505 -13.99 -8.77 21.22
N ALA A 506 -12.75 -9.26 21.26
CA ALA A 506 -11.95 -9.29 22.47
C ALA A 506 -11.67 -7.88 23.02
N GLU A 507 -11.42 -6.91 22.14
CA GLU A 507 -11.19 -5.51 22.53
C GLU A 507 -12.46 -4.93 23.15
N ARG A 508 -13.60 -5.13 22.50
CA ARG A 508 -14.90 -4.66 23.01
C ARG A 508 -15.20 -5.20 24.41
N VAL A 509 -14.94 -6.50 24.65
CA VAL A 509 -15.16 -7.11 25.97
C VAL A 509 -14.21 -6.51 27.02
N LEU A 510 -12.92 -6.38 26.71
CA LEU A 510 -11.95 -5.80 27.64
C LEU A 510 -12.21 -4.32 27.93
N GLU A 511 -12.61 -3.52 26.94
CA GLU A 511 -13.01 -2.11 27.13
C GLU A 511 -14.26 -2.00 28.01
N LYS A 512 -15.21 -2.92 27.86
CA LYS A 512 -16.39 -2.96 28.73
C LYS A 512 -15.99 -3.26 30.19
N ILE A 513 -15.11 -4.25 30.41
CA ILE A 513 -14.59 -4.56 31.75
C ILE A 513 -13.83 -3.37 32.34
N ASP A 514 -12.95 -2.74 31.56
CA ASP A 514 -12.15 -1.57 31.96
C ASP A 514 -13.05 -0.40 32.41
N THR A 515 -14.09 -0.11 31.62
CA THR A 515 -15.08 0.93 31.93
C THR A 515 -15.84 0.63 33.22
N LEU A 516 -16.29 -0.62 33.40
CA LEU A 516 -16.99 -1.04 34.63
C LEU A 516 -16.07 -0.99 35.85
N HIS A 517 -14.81 -1.39 35.72
CA HIS A 517 -13.79 -1.29 36.77
C HIS A 517 -13.55 0.17 37.18
N LEU A 518 -13.43 1.07 36.21
CA LEU A 518 -13.24 2.50 36.47
C LEU A 518 -14.47 3.09 37.19
N GLU A 519 -15.68 2.77 36.74
CA GLU A 519 -16.91 3.26 37.35
C GLU A 519 -17.09 2.72 38.78
N PHE A 520 -16.77 1.44 39.01
CA PHE A 520 -16.71 0.87 40.35
C PHE A 520 -15.74 1.67 41.25
N ALA A 521 -14.51 1.90 40.80
CA ALA A 521 -13.49 2.60 41.59
C ALA A 521 -13.92 4.04 41.92
N LYS A 522 -14.49 4.75 40.94
CA LYS A 522 -14.99 6.11 41.08
C LYS A 522 -16.12 6.24 42.11
N ARG A 523 -17.00 5.24 42.21
CA ARG A 523 -18.14 5.25 43.14
C ARG A 523 -17.79 4.65 44.49
N ALA A 524 -16.99 3.59 44.52
CA ALA A 524 -16.57 2.91 45.74
C ALA A 524 -15.71 3.80 46.64
N ALA A 525 -14.84 4.66 46.09
CA ALA A 525 -13.98 5.54 46.89
C ALA A 525 -14.75 6.57 47.75
N PRO A 526 -15.64 7.43 47.19
CA PRO A 526 -16.41 8.37 48.00
C PRO A 526 -17.41 7.65 48.92
N PHE A 527 -18.00 6.54 48.47
CA PHE A 527 -18.88 5.74 49.32
C PHE A 527 -18.13 5.10 50.49
N ASN A 528 -16.90 4.62 50.28
CA ASN A 528 -16.04 4.13 51.36
C ASN A 528 -15.73 5.24 52.38
N ASN A 529 -15.38 6.44 51.92
CA ASN A 529 -15.11 7.57 52.82
C ASN A 529 -16.37 7.95 53.62
N TRP A 530 -17.54 7.90 52.99
CA TRP A 530 -18.82 8.10 53.69
C TRP A 530 -19.07 7.01 54.74
N LEU A 531 -18.79 5.74 54.45
CA LEU A 531 -18.90 4.65 55.41
C LEU A 531 -17.96 4.83 56.62
N ASP A 532 -16.72 5.26 56.36
CA ASP A 532 -15.74 5.52 57.42
C ASP A 532 -16.18 6.71 58.29
N GLY A 533 -16.63 7.81 57.70
CA GLY A 533 -17.18 8.95 58.45
C GLY A 533 -18.45 8.61 59.23
N ALA A 534 -19.40 7.89 58.63
CA ALA A 534 -20.60 7.43 59.32
C ALA A 534 -20.25 6.53 60.51
N ARG A 535 -19.24 5.67 60.39
CA ARG A 535 -18.76 4.83 61.49
C ARG A 535 -18.18 5.68 62.62
N GLU A 536 -17.40 6.72 62.31
CA GLU A 536 -16.85 7.66 63.30
C GLU A 536 -17.96 8.42 64.04
N ASP A 537 -18.93 8.99 63.31
CA ASP A 537 -20.06 9.73 63.88
C ASP A 537 -20.94 8.87 64.80
N LEU A 538 -21.14 7.59 64.44
CA LEU A 538 -21.98 6.67 65.22
C LEU A 538 -21.32 6.27 66.57
N VAL A 539 -19.99 6.27 66.64
CA VAL A 539 -19.25 5.96 67.88
C VAL A 539 -18.84 7.20 68.67
N ASP A 540 -19.11 8.40 68.15
CA ASP A 540 -18.67 9.66 68.76
C ASP A 540 -19.24 9.86 70.17
N MET A 541 -18.38 10.29 71.11
CA MET A 541 -18.77 10.52 72.49
C MET A 541 -19.28 11.94 72.68
N PHE A 542 -20.48 12.09 73.23
CA PHE A 542 -21.11 13.40 73.43
C PHE A 542 -21.34 13.70 74.91
N ILE A 543 -21.32 15.00 75.23
CA ILE A 543 -21.65 15.53 76.56
C ILE A 543 -22.80 16.51 76.37
N VAL A 544 -23.87 16.32 77.13
CA VAL A 544 -25.07 17.18 77.09
C VAL A 544 -25.49 17.55 78.51
N HIS A 545 -25.96 18.78 78.68
CA HIS A 545 -26.37 19.35 79.96
C HIS A 545 -27.84 19.80 79.95
N THR A 546 -28.43 19.89 78.76
CA THR A 546 -29.81 20.34 78.55
C THR A 546 -30.63 19.37 77.70
N MET A 547 -31.97 19.48 77.83
CA MET A 547 -32.93 18.74 77.01
C MET A 547 -32.86 19.12 75.52
N GLU A 548 -32.50 20.36 75.20
CA GLU A 548 -32.44 20.85 73.81
C GLU A 548 -31.25 20.27 73.07
N GLU A 549 -30.08 20.19 73.74
CA GLU A 549 -28.87 19.58 73.17
C GLU A 549 -29.08 18.10 72.82
N ILE A 550 -29.66 17.32 73.74
CA ILE A 550 -29.92 15.89 73.47
C ILE A 550 -30.98 15.69 72.39
N GLN A 551 -32.00 16.55 72.33
CA GLN A 551 -33.00 16.50 71.27
C GLN A 551 -32.37 16.83 69.91
N GLY A 552 -31.47 17.81 69.84
CA GLY A 552 -30.74 18.14 68.62
C GLY A 552 -29.88 16.98 68.10
N LEU A 553 -29.23 16.22 68.99
CA LEU A 553 -28.48 15.02 68.62
C LEU A 553 -29.39 13.88 68.12
N ILE A 554 -30.57 13.71 68.72
CA ILE A 554 -31.57 12.73 68.26
C ILE A 554 -32.09 13.12 66.87
N ASP A 555 -32.44 14.39 66.67
CA ASP A 555 -32.95 14.89 65.40
C ASP A 555 -31.89 14.75 64.29
N ALA A 556 -30.62 15.03 64.59
CA ALA A 556 -29.51 14.80 63.68
C ALA A 556 -29.33 13.31 63.34
N HIS A 557 -29.48 12.42 64.32
CA HIS A 557 -29.41 10.98 64.09
C HIS A 557 -30.59 10.46 63.25
N GLU A 558 -31.80 10.99 63.45
CA GLU A 558 -32.96 10.68 62.60
C GLU A 558 -32.77 11.18 61.16
N GLN A 559 -32.24 12.39 60.98
CA GLN A 559 -31.88 12.90 59.64
C GLN A 559 -30.83 12.01 58.97
N PHE A 560 -29.80 11.56 59.70
CA PHE A 560 -28.84 10.59 59.19
C PHE A 560 -29.52 9.29 58.75
N LYS A 561 -30.44 8.73 59.56
CA LYS A 561 -31.18 7.51 59.22
C LYS A 561 -32.02 7.65 57.94
N GLN A 562 -32.53 8.85 57.62
CA GLN A 562 -33.25 9.10 56.37
C GLN A 562 -32.36 8.96 55.13
N THR A 563 -31.05 9.25 55.25
CA THR A 563 -30.08 9.10 54.13
C THR A 563 -29.75 7.64 53.81
N LEU A 564 -30.03 6.69 54.72
CA LEU A 564 -29.66 5.29 54.56
C LEU A 564 -30.35 4.61 53.37
N GLY A 565 -31.54 5.06 52.99
CA GLY A 565 -32.23 4.53 51.82
C GLY A 565 -31.51 4.83 50.50
N GLU A 566 -30.88 6.00 50.40
CA GLU A 566 -30.05 6.37 49.25
C GLU A 566 -28.69 5.67 49.29
N ALA A 567 -28.06 5.61 50.48
CA ALA A 567 -26.82 4.86 50.68
C ALA A 567 -26.96 3.36 50.35
N ASP A 568 -28.10 2.73 50.68
CA ASP A 568 -28.37 1.32 50.32
C ASP A 568 -28.50 1.12 48.81
N LYS A 569 -29.10 2.09 48.10
CA LYS A 569 -29.15 2.07 46.63
C LYS A 569 -27.76 2.20 46.01
N GLU A 570 -26.92 3.08 46.57
CA GLU A 570 -25.55 3.26 46.14
C GLU A 570 -24.71 1.99 46.37
N HIS A 571 -24.80 1.38 47.56
CA HIS A 571 -24.18 0.09 47.89
C HIS A 571 -24.57 -1.01 46.90
N LYS A 572 -25.87 -1.16 46.62
CA LYS A 572 -26.38 -2.15 45.66
C LYS A 572 -25.84 -1.91 44.26
N SER A 573 -25.76 -0.64 43.84
CA SER A 573 -25.29 -0.28 42.51
C SER A 573 -23.78 -0.53 42.35
N ILE A 574 -22.96 -0.19 43.36
CA ILE A 574 -21.54 -0.51 43.40
C ILE A 574 -21.31 -2.04 43.36
N THR A 575 -22.07 -2.79 44.14
CA THR A 575 -21.99 -4.27 44.18
C THR A 575 -22.41 -4.89 42.84
N ALA A 576 -23.45 -4.35 42.20
CA ALA A 576 -23.90 -4.81 40.89
C ALA A 576 -22.84 -4.63 39.79
N LEU A 577 -22.07 -3.52 39.81
CA LEU A 577 -20.96 -3.31 38.88
C LEU A 577 -19.89 -4.40 39.02
N ALA A 578 -19.48 -4.72 40.25
CA ALA A 578 -18.52 -5.79 40.50
C ALA A 578 -19.05 -7.17 40.07
N GLN A 579 -20.34 -7.44 40.28
CA GLN A 579 -20.99 -8.68 39.87
C GLN A 579 -21.12 -8.79 38.34
N GLU A 580 -21.37 -7.69 37.64
CA GLU A 580 -21.38 -7.65 36.17
C GLU A 580 -19.99 -7.96 35.61
N VAL A 581 -18.93 -7.36 36.16
CA VAL A 581 -17.55 -7.68 35.78
C VAL A 581 -17.24 -9.15 36.02
N GLN A 582 -17.57 -9.68 37.19
CA GLN A 582 -17.37 -11.10 37.51
C GLN A 582 -18.07 -12.01 36.49
N THR A 583 -19.30 -11.65 36.10
CA THR A 583 -20.09 -12.42 35.12
C THR A 583 -19.42 -12.42 33.75
N ILE A 584 -19.01 -11.23 33.26
CA ILE A 584 -18.35 -11.09 31.96
C ILE A 584 -16.99 -11.81 31.96
N ALA A 585 -16.18 -11.62 32.99
CA ALA A 585 -14.86 -12.24 33.11
C ALA A 585 -14.96 -13.78 33.15
N THR A 586 -15.97 -14.33 33.83
CA THR A 586 -16.20 -15.79 33.92
C THR A 586 -16.73 -16.35 32.60
N GLN A 587 -17.70 -15.67 31.96
CA GLN A 587 -18.27 -16.09 30.68
C GLN A 587 -17.23 -16.09 29.55
N CYS A 588 -16.37 -15.07 29.51
CA CYS A 588 -15.35 -14.91 28.47
C CYS A 588 -14.00 -15.57 28.83
N GLN A 589 -13.89 -16.19 30.02
CA GLN A 589 -12.67 -16.84 30.53
C GLN A 589 -11.44 -15.94 30.49
N ILE A 590 -11.58 -14.68 30.92
CA ILE A 590 -10.50 -13.68 30.86
C ILE A 590 -9.59 -13.82 32.07
N PRO A 591 -8.31 -14.23 31.91
CA PRO A 591 -7.38 -14.38 33.02
C PRO A 591 -7.13 -13.03 33.71
N GLY A 592 -7.32 -12.97 35.03
CA GLY A 592 -7.10 -11.74 35.81
C GLY A 592 -8.11 -10.62 35.58
N GLY A 593 -9.20 -10.86 34.84
CA GLY A 593 -10.21 -9.84 34.53
C GLY A 593 -11.07 -9.38 35.72
N ILE A 594 -10.92 -10.01 36.88
CA ILE A 594 -11.66 -9.71 38.12
C ILE A 594 -10.90 -8.67 38.97
N GLU A 595 -9.58 -8.58 38.81
CA GLU A 595 -8.76 -7.65 39.59
C GLU A 595 -8.91 -6.24 39.03
N ASN A 596 -9.36 -5.31 39.87
CA ASN A 596 -9.56 -3.91 39.49
C ASN A 596 -8.22 -3.15 39.56
N PRO A 597 -7.73 -2.56 38.45
CA PRO A 597 -6.45 -1.84 38.44
C PRO A 597 -6.52 -0.43 39.05
N TYR A 598 -7.72 0.12 39.27
CA TYR A 598 -7.92 1.52 39.69
C TYR A 598 -8.14 1.70 41.19
N THR A 599 -8.41 0.62 41.92
CA THR A 599 -8.65 0.67 43.37
C THR A 599 -8.25 -0.64 44.03
N THR A 600 -7.79 -0.55 45.27
CA THR A 600 -7.54 -1.72 46.13
C THR A 600 -8.80 -2.18 46.86
N LEU A 601 -9.89 -1.39 46.82
CA LEU A 601 -11.14 -1.71 47.48
C LEU A 601 -11.88 -2.81 46.72
N THR A 602 -12.31 -3.84 47.43
CA THR A 602 -13.14 -4.90 46.87
C THR A 602 -14.62 -4.68 47.22
N SER A 603 -15.52 -5.31 46.44
CA SER A 603 -16.96 -5.31 46.78
C SER A 603 -17.24 -5.95 48.14
N ILE A 604 -16.38 -6.87 48.59
CA ILE A 604 -16.46 -7.52 49.90
C ILE A 604 -16.13 -6.51 51.01
N ASP A 605 -15.09 -5.69 50.84
CA ASP A 605 -14.71 -4.66 51.82
C ASP A 605 -15.84 -3.66 52.04
N ILE A 606 -16.41 -3.15 50.94
CA ILE A 606 -17.54 -2.20 50.97
C ILE A 606 -18.77 -2.83 51.65
N THR A 607 -19.08 -4.10 51.33
CA THR A 607 -20.22 -4.81 51.92
C THR A 607 -20.03 -5.05 53.42
N THR A 608 -18.80 -5.35 53.85
CA THR A 608 -18.47 -5.53 55.27
C THR A 608 -18.67 -4.24 56.04
N LYS A 609 -18.07 -3.12 55.58
CA LYS A 609 -18.23 -1.81 56.21
C LYS A 609 -19.70 -1.34 56.25
N TRP A 610 -20.47 -1.59 55.18
CA TRP A 610 -21.90 -1.28 55.15
C TRP A 610 -22.70 -2.06 56.20
N SER A 611 -22.39 -3.35 56.37
CA SER A 611 -22.99 -4.17 57.43
C SER A 611 -22.65 -3.63 58.83
N ASP A 612 -21.40 -3.21 59.05
CA ASP A 612 -20.96 -2.65 60.33
C ASP A 612 -21.72 -1.37 60.68
N VAL A 613 -21.84 -0.42 59.74
CA VAL A 613 -22.63 0.81 59.91
C VAL A 613 -24.09 0.48 60.27
N LYS A 614 -24.71 -0.47 59.55
CA LYS A 614 -26.09 -0.94 59.86
C LYS A 614 -26.23 -1.50 61.27
N GLN A 615 -25.22 -2.19 61.79
CA GLN A 615 -25.25 -2.74 63.15
C GLN A 615 -25.01 -1.68 64.24
N MET A 616 -24.33 -0.58 63.92
CA MET A 616 -24.04 0.49 64.88
C MET A 616 -25.23 1.43 65.09
N ILE A 617 -26.08 1.63 64.08
CA ILE A 617 -27.23 2.53 64.16
C ILE A 617 -28.17 2.21 65.34
N PRO A 618 -28.66 0.96 65.54
CA PRO A 618 -29.51 0.65 66.68
C PRO A 618 -28.82 0.84 68.04
N LYS A 619 -27.49 0.66 68.08
CA LYS A 619 -26.70 0.91 69.30
C LYS A 619 -26.66 2.40 69.62
N ARG A 620 -26.50 3.26 68.61
CA ARG A 620 -26.52 4.72 68.76
C ARG A 620 -27.89 5.21 69.23
N ASP A 621 -28.97 4.69 68.64
CA ASP A 621 -30.35 4.96 69.09
C ASP A 621 -30.51 4.68 70.59
N GLN A 622 -30.01 3.53 71.07
CA GLN A 622 -30.10 3.15 72.48
C GLN A 622 -29.31 4.10 73.41
N VAL A 623 -28.11 4.51 73.00
CA VAL A 623 -27.26 5.43 73.77
C VAL A 623 -27.93 6.80 73.88
N LEU A 624 -28.43 7.35 72.77
CA LEU A 624 -29.15 8.63 72.75
C LEU A 624 -30.43 8.59 73.59
N GLN A 625 -31.19 7.50 73.51
CA GLN A 625 -32.42 7.35 74.29
C GLN A 625 -32.14 7.26 75.80
N THR A 626 -31.05 6.59 76.19
CA THR A 626 -30.64 6.49 77.60
C THR A 626 -30.27 7.87 78.15
N GLU A 627 -29.53 8.67 77.38
CA GLU A 627 -29.18 10.02 77.78
C GLU A 627 -30.40 10.95 77.82
N LEU A 628 -31.34 10.82 76.88
CA LEU A 628 -32.60 11.57 76.91
C LEU A 628 -33.38 11.29 78.21
N MET A 629 -33.49 10.02 78.63
CA MET A 629 -34.14 9.66 79.89
C MET A 629 -33.43 10.31 81.10
N ARG A 630 -32.10 10.35 81.09
CA ARG A 630 -31.31 11.02 82.13
C ARG A 630 -31.63 12.52 82.18
N GLN A 631 -31.61 13.21 81.04
CA GLN A 631 -31.91 14.65 80.98
C GLN A 631 -33.36 14.96 81.35
N GLN A 632 -34.32 14.10 80.98
CA GLN A 632 -35.71 14.23 81.42
C GLN A 632 -35.84 14.11 82.94
N SER A 633 -35.10 13.18 83.56
CA SER A 633 -35.05 13.06 85.02
C SER A 633 -34.47 14.31 85.66
N ASN A 634 -33.35 14.81 85.13
CA ASN A 634 -32.70 16.04 85.61
C ASN A 634 -33.64 17.25 85.57
N GLU A 635 -34.40 17.38 84.48
CA GLU A 635 -35.36 18.48 84.32
C GLU A 635 -36.52 18.40 85.32
N ARG A 636 -36.99 17.19 85.66
CA ARG A 636 -37.99 16.99 86.71
C ARG A 636 -37.46 17.40 88.07
N LEU A 637 -36.21 17.04 88.40
CA LEU A 637 -35.57 17.43 89.66
C LEU A 637 -35.44 18.95 89.77
N ARG A 638 -34.98 19.64 88.71
CA ARG A 638 -34.92 21.12 88.66
C ARG A 638 -36.27 21.74 88.96
N ARG A 639 -37.35 21.27 88.31
CA ARG A 639 -38.70 21.80 88.53
C ARG A 639 -39.21 21.53 89.95
N LYS A 640 -39.01 20.32 90.47
CA LYS A 640 -39.42 19.91 91.83
C LYS A 640 -38.79 20.81 92.88
N PHE A 641 -37.47 21.05 92.79
CA PHE A 641 -36.79 21.97 93.72
C PHE A 641 -37.29 23.40 93.56
N ALA A 642 -37.44 23.89 92.33
CA ALA A 642 -37.89 25.26 92.08
C ALA A 642 -39.32 25.53 92.58
N GLU A 643 -40.24 24.59 92.38
CA GLU A 643 -41.61 24.69 92.89
C GLU A 643 -41.64 24.85 94.41
N LYS A 644 -40.86 24.03 95.12
CA LYS A 644 -40.75 24.07 96.59
C LYS A 644 -40.02 25.34 97.06
N ALA A 645 -38.91 25.70 96.43
CA ALA A 645 -38.13 26.90 96.76
C ALA A 645 -38.96 28.18 96.57
N ASN A 646 -39.70 28.29 95.47
CA ASN A 646 -40.56 29.43 95.16
C ASN A 646 -41.79 29.54 96.08
N ALA A 647 -42.16 28.47 96.80
CA ALA A 647 -43.16 28.53 97.85
C ALA A 647 -42.57 28.95 99.21
N VAL A 648 -41.38 28.43 99.54
CA VAL A 648 -40.71 28.65 100.83
C VAL A 648 -40.10 30.06 100.93
N GLY A 649 -39.40 30.53 99.89
CA GLY A 649 -38.73 31.84 99.91
C GLY A 649 -39.66 33.01 100.27
N PRO A 650 -40.74 33.24 99.51
CA PRO A 650 -41.71 34.31 99.81
C PRO A 650 -42.48 34.10 101.12
N TRP A 651 -42.52 32.88 101.66
CA TRP A 651 -43.10 32.64 102.98
C TRP A 651 -42.16 33.16 104.08
N ILE A 652 -40.85 32.88 103.99
CA ILE A 652 -39.84 33.38 104.93
C ILE A 652 -39.85 34.90 104.97
N GLU A 653 -39.82 35.55 103.80
CA GLU A 653 -39.84 37.01 103.69
C GLU A 653 -41.07 37.63 104.40
N ARG A 654 -42.28 37.10 104.15
CA ARG A 654 -43.51 37.58 104.81
C ARG A 654 -43.54 37.39 106.32
N GLN A 655 -42.99 36.28 106.82
CA GLN A 655 -42.88 36.06 108.27
C GLN A 655 -41.87 37.03 108.89
N MET A 656 -40.73 37.29 108.23
CA MET A 656 -39.73 38.25 108.71
C MET A 656 -40.32 39.66 108.84
N ASP A 657 -41.06 40.13 107.83
CA ASP A 657 -41.72 41.44 107.86
C ASP A 657 -42.75 41.53 108.99
N SER A 658 -43.52 40.46 109.22
CA SER A 658 -44.53 40.40 110.27
C SER A 658 -43.93 40.45 111.68
N VAL A 659 -42.80 39.76 111.89
CA VAL A 659 -42.06 39.76 113.16
C VAL A 659 -41.42 41.12 113.43
N ALA A 660 -40.88 41.77 112.40
CA ALA A 660 -40.34 43.13 112.51
C ALA A 660 -41.41 44.16 112.91
N ALA A 661 -42.64 44.02 112.41
CA ALA A 661 -43.75 44.92 112.75
C ALA A 661 -44.15 44.88 114.24
N ILE A 662 -44.05 43.73 114.92
CA ILE A 662 -44.38 43.61 116.35
C ILE A 662 -43.33 44.31 117.22
N GLY A 663 -42.05 44.19 116.89
CA GLY A 663 -40.95 44.80 117.65
C GLY A 663 -41.02 46.34 117.73
N MET A 664 -41.75 47.00 116.83
CA MET A 664 -41.92 48.46 116.83
C MET A 664 -43.01 48.98 117.79
N GLY A 665 -43.62 48.12 118.62
CA GLY A 665 -44.42 48.52 119.78
C GLY A 665 -45.77 49.18 119.48
N MET A 666 -46.32 49.02 118.27
CA MET A 666 -47.46 49.85 117.86
C MET A 666 -48.84 49.43 118.36
N GLN A 667 -49.09 48.19 118.84
CA GLN A 667 -50.43 47.81 119.35
C GLN A 667 -50.41 46.62 120.34
N GLY A 668 -51.22 46.72 121.40
CA GLY A 668 -51.54 45.63 122.34
C GLY A 668 -50.79 45.70 123.68
N SER A 669 -51.23 44.92 124.66
CA SER A 669 -50.48 44.72 125.92
C SER A 669 -49.16 43.99 125.66
N LEU A 670 -48.20 44.07 126.58
CA LEU A 670 -46.94 43.31 126.48
C LEU A 670 -47.24 41.80 126.43
N GLU A 671 -48.27 41.36 127.14
CA GLU A 671 -48.79 39.99 127.12
C GLU A 671 -49.34 39.60 125.73
N ASP A 672 -50.04 40.50 125.03
CA ASP A 672 -50.53 40.24 123.68
C ASP A 672 -49.41 40.16 122.64
N GLN A 673 -48.40 41.03 122.76
CA GLN A 673 -47.23 41.02 121.89
C GLN A 673 -46.41 39.75 122.07
N LEU A 674 -46.18 39.34 123.32
CA LEU A 674 -45.50 38.09 123.65
C LEU A 674 -46.27 36.87 123.12
N ASN A 675 -47.59 36.85 123.31
CA ASN A 675 -48.44 35.78 122.80
C ASN A 675 -48.40 35.69 121.27
N LYS A 676 -48.41 36.81 120.54
CA LYS A 676 -48.29 36.83 119.07
C LYS A 676 -46.92 36.33 118.60
N LEU A 677 -45.82 36.73 119.26
CA LEU A 677 -44.49 36.25 118.91
C LEU A 677 -44.33 34.75 119.19
N LYS A 678 -44.90 34.24 120.31
CA LYS A 678 -44.96 32.79 120.59
C LYS A 678 -45.82 32.03 119.57
N GLN A 679 -46.89 32.63 119.05
CA GLN A 679 -47.67 32.06 117.93
C GLN A 679 -46.85 32.00 116.64
N PHE A 680 -46.06 33.03 116.33
CA PHE A 680 -45.14 33.00 115.18
C PHE A 680 -44.05 31.95 115.35
N GLU A 681 -43.48 31.79 116.55
CA GLU A 681 -42.52 30.72 116.86
C GLU A 681 -43.12 29.33 116.56
N VAL A 682 -44.35 29.07 117.02
CA VAL A 682 -45.06 27.81 116.73
C VAL A 682 -45.32 27.63 115.23
N SER A 683 -45.71 28.70 114.53
CA SER A 683 -45.92 28.68 113.08
C SER A 683 -44.65 28.30 112.30
N VAL A 684 -43.50 28.87 112.69
CA VAL A 684 -42.20 28.54 112.09
C VAL A 684 -41.79 27.09 112.37
N VAL A 685 -42.00 26.60 113.59
CA VAL A 685 -41.74 25.19 113.92
C VAL A 685 -42.62 24.25 113.11
N GLN A 686 -43.91 24.58 112.93
CA GLN A 686 -44.83 23.78 112.11
C GLN A 686 -44.46 23.78 110.62
N TYR A 687 -43.82 24.84 110.13
CA TYR A 687 -43.44 24.96 108.71
C TYR A 687 -42.09 24.28 108.39
N ARG A 688 -41.28 23.95 109.40
CA ARG A 688 -39.96 23.29 109.26
C ARG A 688 -39.91 22.07 108.32
N PRO A 689 -40.90 21.15 108.27
CA PRO A 689 -40.85 20.01 107.35
C PRO A 689 -40.75 20.40 105.87
N HIS A 690 -41.24 21.58 105.48
CA HIS A 690 -41.11 22.07 104.10
C HIS A 690 -39.66 22.48 103.76
N MET A 691 -38.90 22.97 104.75
CA MET A 691 -37.46 23.20 104.59
C MET A 691 -36.68 21.88 104.50
N ASP A 692 -37.04 20.88 105.31
CA ASP A 692 -36.40 19.56 105.27
C ASP A 692 -36.68 18.83 103.93
N GLU A 693 -37.89 18.97 103.38
CA GLU A 693 -38.23 18.44 102.05
C GLU A 693 -37.43 19.13 100.95
N LEU A 694 -37.21 20.44 101.06
CA LEU A 694 -36.40 21.20 100.10
C LEU A 694 -34.93 20.81 100.15
N GLU A 695 -34.38 20.57 101.35
CA GLU A 695 -33.03 20.07 101.57
C GLU A 695 -32.83 18.70 100.91
N LYS A 696 -33.82 17.79 101.06
CA LYS A 696 -33.81 16.50 100.36
C LYS A 696 -33.85 16.65 98.84
N CYS A 697 -34.68 17.56 98.32
CA CYS A 697 -34.72 17.85 96.88
C CYS A 697 -33.39 18.42 96.38
N HIS A 698 -32.69 19.23 97.19
CA HIS A 698 -31.37 19.77 96.86
C HIS A 698 -30.32 18.65 96.79
N GLN A 699 -30.35 17.72 97.73
CA GLN A 699 -29.47 16.55 97.73
C GLN A 699 -29.67 15.69 96.47
N GLU A 700 -30.92 15.39 96.09
CA GLU A 700 -31.24 14.65 94.85
C GLU A 700 -30.67 15.35 93.60
N ILE A 701 -30.69 16.70 93.56
CA ILE A 701 -30.11 17.51 92.48
C ILE A 701 -28.58 17.41 92.45
N GLN A 702 -27.92 17.46 93.60
CA GLN A 702 -26.46 17.35 93.71
C GLN A 702 -25.95 15.95 93.34
N GLU A 703 -26.64 14.89 93.79
CA GLU A 703 -26.33 13.51 93.43
C GLU A 703 -26.51 13.27 91.92
N ALA A 704 -27.46 13.97 91.29
CA ALA A 704 -27.64 13.99 89.84
C ALA A 704 -26.65 14.92 89.10
N MET A 705 -25.70 15.55 89.81
CA MET A 705 -24.69 16.47 89.28
C MET A 705 -25.28 17.67 88.53
N ILE A 706 -26.40 18.21 89.03
CA ILE A 706 -27.08 19.37 88.47
C ILE A 706 -26.74 20.60 89.33
N PHE A 707 -26.06 21.57 88.74
CA PHE A 707 -25.60 22.76 89.48
C PHE A 707 -26.43 24.02 89.19
N GLU A 708 -27.21 24.03 88.12
CA GLU A 708 -27.99 25.18 87.70
C GLU A 708 -29.48 24.86 87.65
N ASN A 709 -30.28 25.81 88.14
CA ASN A 709 -31.74 25.73 88.10
C ASN A 709 -32.35 27.03 87.58
N ARG A 710 -32.78 27.00 86.32
CA ARG A 710 -33.40 28.14 85.62
C ARG A 710 -34.81 28.51 86.08
N TYR A 711 -35.44 27.70 86.93
CA TYR A 711 -36.84 27.85 87.33
C TYR A 711 -37.05 28.57 88.66
N THR A 712 -35.97 28.91 89.37
CA THR A 712 -36.04 29.66 90.63
C THR A 712 -34.82 30.57 90.77
N GLN A 713 -35.01 31.72 91.40
CA GLN A 713 -33.91 32.61 91.80
C GLN A 713 -33.40 32.29 93.20
N TYR A 714 -34.13 31.47 93.95
CA TYR A 714 -33.74 31.04 95.29
C TYR A 714 -32.78 29.86 95.20
N THR A 715 -31.60 30.02 95.79
CA THR A 715 -30.68 28.91 96.04
C THR A 715 -30.95 28.33 97.42
N MET A 716 -30.58 27.07 97.65
CA MET A 716 -30.75 26.46 98.98
C MET A 716 -30.04 27.29 100.06
N GLU A 717 -28.88 27.86 99.73
CA GLU A 717 -28.12 28.72 100.64
C GLU A 717 -28.88 30.00 101.01
N THR A 718 -29.50 30.68 100.04
CA THR A 718 -30.30 31.88 100.32
C THR A 718 -31.50 31.58 101.24
N LEU A 719 -32.10 30.40 101.11
CA LEU A 719 -33.25 29.99 101.92
C LEU A 719 -32.85 29.56 103.33
N ARG A 720 -31.70 28.89 103.50
CA ARG A 720 -31.14 28.56 104.82
C ARG A 720 -30.86 29.83 105.63
N VAL A 721 -30.14 30.79 105.04
CA VAL A 721 -29.81 32.05 105.70
C VAL A 721 -31.08 32.82 106.07
N GLY A 722 -32.06 32.92 105.17
CA GLY A 722 -33.34 33.56 105.46
C GLY A 722 -34.10 32.90 106.62
N TRP A 723 -34.11 31.57 106.66
CA TRP A 723 -34.77 30.80 107.72
C TRP A 723 -34.11 30.99 109.10
N GLU A 724 -32.77 30.95 109.15
CA GLU A 724 -32.00 31.17 110.39
C GLU A 724 -32.17 32.60 110.94
N GLN A 725 -32.20 33.60 110.05
CA GLN A 725 -32.45 34.99 110.42
C GLN A 725 -33.86 35.19 111.00
N LEU A 726 -34.87 34.56 110.39
CA LEU A 726 -36.24 34.59 110.90
C LEU A 726 -36.34 34.03 112.33
N LEU A 727 -35.76 32.85 112.58
CA LEU A 727 -35.72 32.24 113.91
C LEU A 727 -35.06 33.15 114.94
N THR A 728 -33.89 33.68 114.60
CA THR A 728 -33.13 34.58 115.48
C THR A 728 -33.93 35.85 115.81
N SER A 729 -34.62 36.43 114.82
CA SER A 729 -35.44 37.63 114.98
C SER A 729 -36.62 37.39 115.94
N ILE A 730 -37.31 36.25 115.82
CA ILE A 730 -38.41 35.88 116.71
C ILE A 730 -37.91 35.74 118.16
N HIS A 731 -36.84 34.98 118.39
CA HIS A 731 -36.30 34.76 119.74
C HIS A 731 -35.81 36.05 120.40
N ARG A 732 -35.15 36.92 119.64
CA ARG A 732 -34.70 38.23 120.14
C ARG A 732 -35.88 39.08 120.62
N ASN A 733 -36.92 39.21 119.79
CA ASN A 733 -38.08 40.03 120.12
C ASN A 733 -38.91 39.45 121.28
N ILE A 734 -38.99 38.11 121.42
CA ILE A 734 -39.63 37.46 122.57
C ILE A 734 -38.93 37.86 123.88
N ASN A 735 -37.60 37.70 123.93
CA ASN A 735 -36.79 38.02 125.10
C ASN A 735 -36.91 39.51 125.48
N GLU A 736 -36.93 40.40 124.49
CA GLU A 736 -37.08 41.84 124.73
C GLU A 736 -38.43 42.18 125.39
N VAL A 737 -39.53 41.56 124.95
CA VAL A 737 -40.85 41.76 125.56
C VAL A 737 -40.92 41.14 126.97
N GLU A 738 -40.32 39.96 127.19
CA GLU A 738 -40.30 39.30 128.51
C GLU A 738 -39.57 40.12 129.58
N ASN A 739 -38.42 40.73 129.23
CA ASN A 739 -37.70 41.61 130.16
C ASN A 739 -38.53 42.84 130.55
N GLN A 740 -39.33 43.39 129.62
CA GLN A 740 -40.19 44.53 129.91
C GLN A 740 -41.31 44.20 130.90
N ILE A 741 -41.86 42.99 130.86
CA ILE A 741 -42.87 42.54 131.82
C ILE A 741 -42.27 42.43 133.22
N LEU A 742 -41.04 41.91 133.33
CA LEU A 742 -40.39 41.66 134.61
C LEU A 742 -40.13 42.95 135.42
N THR A 743 -39.69 44.02 134.75
CA THR A 743 -39.41 45.32 135.40
C THR A 743 -40.68 46.00 135.94
N ARG A 744 -41.82 45.83 135.25
CA ARG A 744 -43.11 46.35 135.73
C ARG A 744 -43.48 45.74 137.07
N ASP A 745 -43.36 44.43 137.19
CA ASP A 745 -43.91 43.68 138.33
C ASP A 745 -43.03 43.82 139.60
N SER A 746 -41.73 44.07 139.49
CA SER A 746 -40.81 44.14 140.65
C SER A 746 -40.90 45.42 141.48
N LYS A 747 -41.33 46.55 140.90
CA LYS A 747 -41.33 47.86 141.57
C LYS A 747 -42.70 48.25 142.16
N GLY A 748 -43.68 47.34 142.13
CA GLY A 748 -45.00 47.52 142.78
C GLY A 748 -45.86 48.65 142.20
N ILE A 749 -45.51 49.17 141.02
CA ILE A 749 -46.19 50.24 140.30
C ILE A 749 -47.31 49.68 139.42
N THR A 750 -48.43 50.38 139.33
CA THR A 750 -49.54 49.94 138.47
C THR A 750 -49.17 50.09 136.99
N GLY A 751 -49.77 49.27 136.12
CA GLY A 751 -49.52 49.37 134.67
C GLY A 751 -49.81 50.75 134.10
N GLU A 752 -50.78 51.48 134.67
CA GLU A 752 -51.08 52.86 134.30
C GLU A 752 -49.99 53.84 134.76
N GLN A 753 -49.47 53.70 135.98
CA GLN A 753 -48.36 54.53 136.48
C GLN A 753 -47.07 54.29 135.70
N LEU A 754 -46.74 53.03 135.41
CA LEU A 754 -45.59 52.72 134.57
C LEU A 754 -45.76 53.30 133.17
N ASN A 755 -46.97 53.20 132.60
CA ASN A 755 -47.25 53.77 131.28
C ASN A 755 -47.21 55.30 131.31
N GLU A 756 -47.62 55.95 132.39
CA GLU A 756 -47.54 57.41 132.57
C GLU A 756 -46.08 57.89 132.70
N PHE A 757 -45.26 57.19 133.49
CA PHE A 757 -43.83 57.45 133.54
C PHE A 757 -43.17 57.21 132.18
N ARG A 758 -43.60 56.18 131.45
CA ARG A 758 -43.04 55.82 130.14
C ARG A 758 -43.49 56.77 129.03
N MET A 759 -44.73 57.24 129.07
CA MET A 759 -45.20 58.30 128.18
C MET A 759 -44.47 59.61 128.46
N SER A 760 -44.25 59.94 129.74
CA SER A 760 -43.44 61.09 130.13
C SER A 760 -42.01 60.96 129.62
N PHE A 761 -41.37 59.79 129.81
CA PHE A 761 -40.03 59.51 129.32
C PHE A 761 -39.93 59.56 127.78
N ASN A 762 -40.85 58.90 127.08
CA ASN A 762 -40.90 58.87 125.61
C ASN A 762 -41.26 60.23 124.99
N HIS A 763 -42.00 61.09 125.71
CA HIS A 763 -42.28 62.44 125.24
C HIS A 763 -41.00 63.27 125.10
N PHE A 764 -40.05 63.07 126.03
CA PHE A 764 -38.77 63.76 126.02
C PHE A 764 -37.68 63.00 125.21
N ASP A 765 -37.79 61.68 125.02
CA ASP A 765 -36.93 60.89 124.12
C ASP A 765 -37.40 60.99 122.65
N ARG A 766 -37.20 62.17 122.05
CA ARG A 766 -37.64 62.46 120.65
C ARG A 766 -37.01 61.54 119.61
N ASN A 767 -35.84 60.98 119.89
CA ASN A 767 -35.09 60.11 118.98
C ASN A 767 -35.42 58.62 119.16
N ARG A 768 -36.31 58.27 120.10
CA ARG A 768 -36.71 56.89 120.45
C ARG A 768 -35.50 55.99 120.69
N THR A 769 -34.50 56.53 121.38
CA THR A 769 -33.25 55.82 121.67
C THR A 769 -33.32 54.97 122.93
N GLY A 770 -34.40 55.11 123.72
CA GLY A 770 -34.61 54.46 124.99
C GLY A 770 -33.81 55.09 126.15
N ARG A 771 -33.29 56.31 125.98
CA ARG A 771 -32.40 57.01 126.94
C ARG A 771 -32.65 58.52 126.90
N LEU A 772 -32.57 59.21 128.04
CA LEU A 772 -32.68 60.68 128.13
C LEU A 772 -31.31 61.34 128.37
N ALA A 773 -31.00 62.39 127.63
CA ALA A 773 -29.81 63.22 127.88
C ALA A 773 -29.98 64.10 129.14
N PRO A 774 -28.91 64.66 129.72
CA PRO A 774 -28.96 65.40 130.97
C PRO A 774 -29.91 66.61 130.93
N GLU A 775 -29.96 67.34 129.82
CA GLU A 775 -30.87 68.48 129.64
C GLU A 775 -32.32 68.06 129.43
N GLU A 776 -32.55 66.91 128.79
CA GLU A 776 -33.88 66.33 128.61
C GLU A 776 -34.40 65.81 129.96
N TYR A 777 -33.54 65.18 130.74
CA TYR A 777 -33.85 64.74 132.10
C TYR A 777 -34.08 65.91 133.05
N LYS A 778 -33.26 66.97 132.98
CA LYS A 778 -33.48 68.22 133.73
C LYS A 778 -34.84 68.83 133.42
N SER A 779 -35.19 68.89 132.14
CA SER A 779 -36.49 69.38 131.67
C SER A 779 -37.65 68.49 132.14
N CYS A 780 -37.46 67.18 132.13
CA CYS A 780 -38.44 66.21 132.63
C CYS A 780 -38.70 66.40 134.13
N LEU A 781 -37.65 66.53 134.96
CA LEU A 781 -37.77 66.77 136.40
C LEU A 781 -38.46 68.11 136.73
N VAL A 782 -38.14 69.19 136.00
CA VAL A 782 -38.83 70.48 136.15
C VAL A 782 -40.30 70.36 135.79
N SER A 783 -40.64 69.62 134.73
CA SER A 783 -42.03 69.37 134.33
C SER A 783 -42.80 68.54 135.37
N LEU A 784 -42.11 67.70 136.14
CA LEU A 784 -42.68 66.90 137.23
C LEU A 784 -42.80 67.68 138.55
N GLY A 785 -42.39 68.96 138.59
CA GLY A 785 -42.59 69.87 139.71
C GLY A 785 -41.36 70.14 140.58
N TYR A 786 -40.18 69.61 140.22
CA TYR A 786 -38.94 69.87 140.96
C TYR A 786 -38.36 71.26 140.62
N ASN A 787 -38.25 72.14 141.63
CA ASN A 787 -37.78 73.52 141.48
C ASN A 787 -36.24 73.62 141.51
N ILE A 788 -35.61 73.35 140.37
CA ILE A 788 -34.16 73.53 140.19
C ILE A 788 -33.90 74.98 139.74
N ARG A 789 -33.31 75.81 140.62
CA ARG A 789 -33.00 77.22 140.33
C ARG A 789 -31.82 77.35 139.35
N ASN A 790 -31.85 78.31 138.43
CA ASN A 790 -30.78 78.54 137.43
C ASN A 790 -29.55 79.30 137.99
N ASP A 791 -29.29 79.19 139.29
CA ASP A 791 -28.11 79.75 139.93
C ASP A 791 -27.08 78.65 140.23
N ARG A 792 -25.85 79.05 140.62
CA ARG A 792 -24.78 78.10 140.95
C ARG A 792 -25.19 77.06 142.00
N GLN A 793 -26.19 77.37 142.82
CA GLN A 793 -26.72 76.50 143.85
C GLN A 793 -27.63 75.41 143.25
N GLY A 794 -28.60 75.78 142.40
CA GLY A 794 -29.46 74.79 141.75
C GLY A 794 -28.72 73.91 140.72
N GLU A 795 -27.66 74.42 140.10
CA GLU A 795 -26.76 73.61 139.26
C GLU A 795 -25.93 72.59 140.08
N ALA A 796 -25.71 72.86 141.36
CA ALA A 796 -25.07 71.92 142.28
C ALA A 796 -26.07 70.87 142.76
N ASP A 797 -27.33 71.27 143.03
CA ASP A 797 -28.40 70.36 143.42
C ASP A 797 -28.77 69.39 142.28
N PHE A 798 -28.85 69.84 141.02
CA PHE A 798 -29.07 68.96 139.87
C PHE A 798 -27.91 67.99 139.65
N ARG A 799 -26.66 68.44 139.82
CA ARG A 799 -25.50 67.53 139.77
C ARG A 799 -25.55 66.47 140.87
N ARG A 800 -26.04 66.83 142.06
CA ARG A 800 -26.27 65.88 143.15
C ARG A 800 -27.33 64.85 142.75
N ILE A 801 -28.47 65.29 142.21
CA ILE A 801 -29.51 64.37 141.70
C ILE A 801 -28.94 63.46 140.61
N MET A 802 -28.25 64.00 139.61
CA MET A 802 -27.65 63.22 138.52
C MET A 802 -26.67 62.17 139.04
N SER A 803 -25.89 62.45 140.08
CA SER A 803 -24.97 61.47 140.67
C SER A 803 -25.67 60.26 141.31
N VAL A 804 -26.94 60.42 141.72
CA VAL A 804 -27.77 59.33 142.28
C VAL A 804 -28.38 58.48 141.16
N VAL A 805 -28.80 59.11 140.06
CA VAL A 805 -29.50 58.43 138.95
C VAL A 805 -28.54 57.87 137.89
N ASP A 806 -27.35 58.45 137.79
CA ASP A 806 -26.24 57.98 136.95
C ASP A 806 -24.93 57.88 137.76
N PRO A 807 -24.82 56.93 138.72
CA PRO A 807 -23.61 56.76 139.54
C PRO A 807 -22.37 56.41 138.70
N ASN A 808 -22.58 55.86 137.51
CA ASN A 808 -21.54 55.43 136.59
C ASN A 808 -21.10 56.54 135.62
N ASN A 809 -21.71 57.72 135.70
CA ASN A 809 -21.41 58.90 134.89
C ASN A 809 -21.43 58.61 133.37
N THR A 810 -22.41 57.81 132.95
CA THR A 810 -22.64 57.43 131.55
C THR A 810 -23.14 58.59 130.69
N GLY A 811 -23.62 59.66 131.34
CA GLY A 811 -24.08 60.89 130.69
C GLY A 811 -25.50 60.80 130.15
N TYR A 812 -26.21 59.69 130.35
CA TYR A 812 -27.60 59.50 129.93
C TYR A 812 -28.39 58.74 130.98
N VAL A 813 -29.65 59.12 131.19
CA VAL A 813 -30.55 58.48 132.13
C VAL A 813 -31.41 57.45 131.40
N HIS A 814 -31.24 56.19 131.79
CA HIS A 814 -32.09 55.10 131.34
C HIS A 814 -33.45 55.14 132.04
N PHE A 815 -34.48 54.61 131.37
CA PHE A 815 -35.83 54.58 131.93
C PHE A 815 -35.90 53.87 133.30
N ASP A 816 -35.12 52.80 133.48
CA ASP A 816 -35.09 52.06 134.75
C ASP A 816 -34.52 52.91 135.91
N ALA A 817 -33.49 53.72 135.63
CA ALA A 817 -32.86 54.60 136.61
C ALA A 817 -33.73 55.83 136.91
N PHE A 818 -34.35 56.41 135.87
CA PHE A 818 -35.38 57.43 136.00
C PHE A 818 -36.49 57.00 136.97
N LEU A 819 -36.96 55.77 136.82
CA LEU A 819 -38.03 55.20 137.64
C LEU A 819 -37.60 54.93 139.10
N ASP A 820 -36.36 54.51 139.33
CA ASP A 820 -35.82 54.31 140.69
C ASP A 820 -35.64 55.61 141.46
N PHE A 821 -35.26 56.69 140.78
CA PHE A 821 -35.13 57.99 141.42
C PHE A 821 -36.48 58.51 141.93
N MET A 822 -37.51 58.46 141.09
CA MET A 822 -38.85 58.97 141.43
C MET A 822 -39.52 58.21 142.57
N THR A 823 -39.09 56.98 142.86
CA THR A 823 -39.70 56.14 143.90
C THR A 823 -38.98 56.20 145.25
N ARG A 824 -37.77 56.77 145.32
CA ARG A 824 -36.86 56.69 146.49
C ARG A 824 -36.87 57.92 147.42
N GLU A 825 -37.37 59.08 146.99
CA GLU A 825 -37.36 60.32 147.79
C GLU A 825 -38.42 60.44 148.90
N SER A 826 -39.21 59.40 149.15
CA SER A 826 -40.43 59.45 149.98
C SER A 826 -40.31 58.88 151.42
N THR A 827 -39.10 58.68 152.01
CA THR A 827 -38.88 57.99 153.33
C THR A 827 -37.66 58.51 154.19
N ASP A 828 -37.74 58.68 155.55
CA ASP A 828 -36.80 59.37 156.52
C ASP A 828 -35.96 58.46 157.52
N SER A 829 -34.76 58.85 158.10
CA SER A 829 -33.91 58.04 159.09
C SER A 829 -32.86 58.79 160.04
N ASP A 830 -32.42 58.20 161.21
CA ASP A 830 -31.66 58.75 162.42
C ASP A 830 -30.07 58.79 162.43
N THR A 831 -29.38 59.54 163.38
CA THR A 831 -27.93 59.95 163.38
C THR A 831 -26.96 59.46 164.53
N ALA A 832 -25.64 59.67 164.35
CA ALA A 832 -24.51 59.13 165.14
C ALA A 832 -24.38 59.56 166.62
N GLU A 833 -24.64 60.84 166.92
CA GLU A 833 -24.43 61.41 168.27
C GLU A 833 -25.34 60.75 169.32
N GLN A 834 -26.56 60.39 168.92
CA GLN A 834 -27.53 59.72 169.79
C GLN A 834 -27.04 58.34 170.26
N ILE A 835 -26.22 57.67 169.45
CA ILE A 835 -25.64 56.36 169.78
C ILE A 835 -24.45 56.50 170.75
N ILE A 836 -23.63 57.54 170.62
CA ILE A 836 -22.51 57.80 171.56
C ILE A 836 -23.04 58.05 172.98
N ASP A 837 -24.08 58.88 173.11
CA ASP A 837 -24.67 59.15 174.41
C ASP A 837 -25.29 57.90 175.05
N SER A 838 -25.86 57.02 174.24
CA SER A 838 -26.38 55.73 174.71
C SER A 838 -25.27 54.85 175.32
N PHE A 839 -24.08 54.81 174.70
CA PHE A 839 -22.94 54.05 175.26
C PHE A 839 -22.29 54.71 176.49
N ARG A 840 -22.34 56.05 176.61
CA ARG A 840 -21.86 56.74 177.82
C ARG A 840 -22.66 56.36 179.06
N ILE A 841 -23.98 56.22 178.92
CA ILE A 841 -24.86 55.76 179.99
C ILE A 841 -24.49 54.33 180.41
N LEU A 842 -24.27 53.44 179.44
CA LEU A 842 -23.87 52.05 179.67
C LEU A 842 -22.52 51.90 180.42
N ALA A 843 -21.59 52.84 180.22
CA ALA A 843 -20.27 52.84 180.86
C ALA A 843 -20.24 53.43 182.29
N GLY A 844 -21.37 53.95 182.79
CA GLY A 844 -21.45 54.62 184.09
C GLY A 844 -20.62 55.90 184.15
N ASP A 845 -20.74 56.75 183.11
CA ASP A 845 -20.02 58.02 182.91
C ASP A 845 -18.48 57.91 182.86
N LYS A 846 -17.95 56.69 182.73
CA LYS A 846 -16.53 56.49 182.45
C LYS A 846 -16.27 56.73 180.97
N PRO A 847 -15.09 57.29 180.61
CA PRO A 847 -14.70 57.49 179.21
C PRO A 847 -14.31 56.19 178.48
N TYR A 848 -14.55 55.03 179.10
CA TYR A 848 -14.29 53.71 178.56
C TYR A 848 -15.35 52.73 179.07
N ILE A 849 -15.60 51.66 178.32
CA ILE A 849 -16.48 50.56 178.74
C ILE A 849 -15.68 49.26 178.75
N THR A 850 -15.98 48.34 179.64
CA THR A 850 -15.29 47.04 179.72
C THR A 850 -16.07 45.95 178.98
N ALA A 851 -15.36 44.90 178.55
CA ALA A 851 -15.99 43.74 177.91
C ALA A 851 -17.03 43.05 178.82
N GLU A 852 -16.80 43.03 180.14
CA GLU A 852 -17.79 42.54 181.11
C GLU A 852 -19.05 43.43 181.15
N GLU A 853 -18.90 44.76 181.12
CA GLU A 853 -20.03 45.70 181.11
C GLU A 853 -20.88 45.55 179.83
N LEU A 854 -20.24 45.41 178.67
CA LEU A 854 -20.94 45.14 177.40
C LEU A 854 -21.68 43.79 177.41
N ARG A 855 -21.06 42.72 177.90
CA ARG A 855 -21.72 41.39 178.00
C ARG A 855 -22.84 41.35 179.03
N ARG A 856 -22.83 42.25 180.02
CA ARG A 856 -23.89 42.33 181.03
C ARG A 856 -25.12 43.07 180.51
N GLU A 857 -24.91 44.18 179.79
CA GLU A 857 -25.99 45.10 179.43
C GLU A 857 -26.53 44.89 178.00
N LEU A 858 -25.78 44.22 177.10
CA LEU A 858 -26.20 43.93 175.73
C LEU A 858 -26.43 42.43 175.47
N PRO A 859 -27.26 42.06 174.47
CA PRO A 859 -27.38 40.68 174.00
C PRO A 859 -26.04 40.08 173.58
N PRO A 860 -25.83 38.76 173.76
CA PRO A 860 -24.51 38.14 173.67
C PRO A 860 -23.80 38.33 172.32
N ASP A 861 -24.57 38.32 171.23
CA ASP A 861 -24.10 38.53 169.86
C ASP A 861 -23.64 39.97 169.61
N GLN A 862 -24.38 40.95 170.14
CA GLN A 862 -24.06 42.37 170.01
C GLN A 862 -22.90 42.77 170.92
N ALA A 863 -22.85 42.24 172.15
CA ALA A 863 -21.75 42.45 173.07
C ALA A 863 -20.42 41.97 172.46
N GLU A 864 -20.40 40.77 171.88
CA GLU A 864 -19.17 40.22 171.30
C GLU A 864 -18.75 40.94 170.02
N TYR A 865 -19.72 41.39 169.23
CA TYR A 865 -19.47 42.25 168.06
C TYR A 865 -18.83 43.59 168.46
N CYS A 866 -19.38 44.26 169.48
CA CYS A 866 -18.80 45.51 170.00
C CYS A 866 -17.39 45.27 170.56
N ILE A 867 -17.15 44.19 171.31
CA ILE A 867 -15.83 43.86 171.86
C ILE A 867 -14.78 43.61 170.78
N GLN A 868 -15.14 42.96 169.67
CA GLN A 868 -14.21 42.75 168.55
C GLN A 868 -13.87 44.03 167.79
N ARG A 869 -14.81 44.97 167.71
CA ARG A 869 -14.68 46.17 166.86
C ARG A 869 -14.23 47.42 167.60
N MET A 870 -14.41 47.48 168.92
CA MET A 870 -13.93 48.58 169.75
C MET A 870 -12.44 48.40 170.08
N GLY A 871 -11.67 49.47 169.94
CA GLY A 871 -10.23 49.48 170.27
C GLY A 871 -9.98 49.61 171.77
N PRO A 872 -8.81 49.17 172.29
CA PRO A 872 -8.49 49.32 173.71
C PRO A 872 -8.23 50.79 174.08
N PHE A 873 -8.81 51.24 175.20
CA PHE A 873 -8.68 52.61 175.70
C PHE A 873 -7.30 52.84 176.37
N LYS A 874 -6.56 53.87 175.93
CA LYS A 874 -5.16 54.14 176.37
C LYS A 874 -5.01 55.40 177.26
N GLY A 875 -6.09 55.94 177.81
CA GLY A 875 -6.07 57.15 178.65
C GLY A 875 -5.56 56.91 180.09
N PRO A 876 -5.16 57.98 180.82
CA PRO A 876 -4.71 57.86 182.21
C PRO A 876 -5.84 57.33 183.11
N GLY A 877 -5.60 56.21 183.80
CA GLY A 877 -6.63 55.45 184.54
C GLY A 877 -7.13 54.19 183.82
N ALA A 878 -6.55 53.86 182.66
CA ALA A 878 -6.88 52.64 181.93
C ALA A 878 -6.59 51.37 182.76
N ILE A 879 -7.64 50.60 182.99
CA ILE A 879 -7.57 49.24 183.53
C ILE A 879 -7.37 48.23 182.38
N PRO A 880 -6.72 47.07 182.64
CA PRO A 880 -6.60 46.02 181.64
C PRO A 880 -7.99 45.58 181.15
N GLY A 881 -8.27 45.73 179.86
CA GLY A 881 -9.56 45.34 179.24
C GLY A 881 -10.57 46.47 178.99
N ALA A 882 -10.19 47.74 179.15
CA ALA A 882 -11.02 48.89 178.79
C ALA A 882 -11.10 49.13 177.27
N LEU A 883 -12.31 49.40 176.73
CA LEU A 883 -12.63 49.61 175.32
C LEU A 883 -13.18 51.02 175.06
N ASP A 884 -12.86 51.59 173.90
CA ASP A 884 -13.30 52.92 173.46
C ASP A 884 -14.53 52.81 172.54
N TYR A 885 -15.69 53.20 173.07
CA TYR A 885 -16.96 53.22 172.33
C TYR A 885 -17.20 54.51 171.55
N MET A 886 -16.45 55.60 171.83
CA MET A 886 -16.65 56.87 171.13
C MET A 886 -16.14 56.77 169.69
N SER A 887 -14.92 56.25 169.52
CA SER A 887 -14.34 56.04 168.19
C SER A 887 -15.12 55.00 167.35
N PHE A 888 -15.74 54.01 168.00
CA PHE A 888 -16.59 53.02 167.32
C PHE A 888 -17.88 53.63 166.75
N SER A 889 -18.60 54.45 167.52
CA SER A 889 -19.88 55.04 167.07
C SER A 889 -19.71 56.08 165.96
N THR A 890 -18.63 56.87 165.98
CA THR A 890 -18.32 57.79 164.87
C THR A 890 -17.96 57.05 163.58
N ALA A 891 -17.28 55.90 163.68
CA ALA A 891 -16.96 55.07 162.53
C ALA A 891 -18.18 54.38 161.90
N LEU A 892 -19.26 54.15 162.66
CA LEU A 892 -20.46 53.47 162.17
C LEU A 892 -21.34 54.38 161.29
N TYR A 893 -21.34 55.69 161.55
CA TYR A 893 -22.17 56.68 160.86
C TYR A 893 -21.38 57.63 159.95
N GLY A 894 -20.06 57.56 159.96
CA GLY A 894 -19.22 58.03 158.85
C GLY A 894 -19.45 59.46 158.39
N GLU A 895 -19.33 60.46 159.27
CA GLU A 895 -18.88 61.78 158.83
C GLU A 895 -17.35 61.81 158.92
N SER A 896 -16.71 61.31 157.86
CA SER A 896 -15.31 61.58 157.59
C SER A 896 -15.25 62.68 156.53
N ASP A 897 -14.89 63.89 156.96
CA ASP A 897 -14.57 65.05 156.12
C ASP A 897 -13.73 64.65 154.90
N LEU A 898 -14.34 64.76 153.72
CA LEU A 898 -13.69 64.93 152.41
C LEU A 898 -14.64 65.65 151.43
#